data_AF-A0A933FGR5-F1
#
_entry.id   AF-A0A933FGR5-F1
#
_cell.length_a   1.000
_cell.length_b   1.000
_cell.length_c   1.000
_cell.angle_alpha   90.00
_cell.angle_beta   90.00
_cell.angle_gamma   90.00
#
_symmetry.space_group_name_H-M   'P 1'
#
loop_
_entity.id
_entity.type
_entity.pdbx_description
1 polymer ?
#
loop_
_entity_poly.entity_id
_entity_poly.type
_entity_poly.pdbx_seq_one_letter_code
_entity_poly.pdbx_strand_id
1 'polypeptide(L)'
;MSLTRAVEIVLTPAGRLRMEPAPQESSGRAPLPEPAVRRISAAFERGSAEGLLHLATSEAQTALPAALSYWREFAGRFLTALCHVPEAAGEDLGPIPPPQGSELDGLCQSAPPLRGSEYLDRGVLAALWEELDRHVRGEMGRGGTTAWLQERAPLWHRVGRVCFHLAENKRDPERPFAFLATYAPRVSSQGTVQYQPLSRALEEYAGAKNKAGLEKLLTPVQRAAEKSALARELVDSGEVFHPLAWKAADAYRFLQDAPALEEAGLLLRIPDWWRKRPRPAVRVTVGDSVSGGLGAGAMLDFKVEAALEGEALSDPEWRRLLAAESGLVFLKGRWVEVDREKLAQAMAHWEKVRQAAREDGISFLEAMRLLAGAPMDMASGARTDEERRWTFVEAGEALAGILRELRLPQAADEKVFGGDLKAELRPYQRTGVGWLRFLSRLGLGACLADDMGLGKTVQVLGLLLLLKRENERKDGQARPSVLVLPASLLANWKAELARFAPALCAKFLHPSEMEAGEIAAISRSPAKALANVDAVFTSYGMLLRQPWLRDVSWRLAVLDEAQAIKNPSARQTRAVKELRADARVALTGTPIENRLSDLWSLFDFLCPGLLGTLKQFDAFARSLEDRPADAYAPLRALARPYILRRLKTDPAVISDLPDKTEVQAFCALTRKQAALYERSVEDLRRRLDGLDGIERRGAILAFLLRFKQICNHPAQWLGTGDYAPGESGKFERLREIAEEIASRQDKALIFTQFRELAEPLAEFLAGIFGRAGAVLHGGVPV
;
A
#
# COMPACT_ATOMS: atom_id res chain seq x y z
N MET A 1 -25.55 30.22 -27.64
CA MET A 1 -26.78 29.92 -26.87
C MET A 1 -27.54 28.86 -27.63
N SER A 2 -27.46 27.60 -27.20
CA SER A 2 -28.22 26.49 -27.79
C SER A 2 -29.68 26.64 -27.36
N LEU A 3 -30.60 26.87 -28.30
CA LEU A 3 -32.04 26.82 -28.04
C LEU A 3 -32.42 25.35 -27.84
N THR A 4 -32.31 24.87 -26.60
CA THR A 4 -32.81 23.55 -26.21
C THR A 4 -34.32 23.57 -26.41
N ARG A 5 -34.81 22.86 -27.44
CA ARG A 5 -36.26 22.70 -27.67
C ARG A 5 -36.89 22.13 -26.40
N ALA A 6 -37.93 22.78 -25.89
CA ALA A 6 -38.70 22.26 -24.77
C ALA A 6 -39.23 20.86 -25.14
N VAL A 7 -39.22 19.92 -24.20
CA VAL A 7 -39.75 18.56 -24.39
C VAL A 7 -40.91 18.33 -23.41
N GLU A 8 -41.89 17.53 -23.82
CA GLU A 8 -43.01 17.11 -22.99
C GLU A 8 -43.22 15.59 -23.07
N ILE A 9 -43.85 15.04 -22.03
CA ILE A 9 -44.27 13.63 -22.02
C ILE A 9 -45.61 13.48 -22.76
N VAL A 10 -45.68 12.50 -23.66
CA VAL A 10 -46.83 12.23 -24.52
C VAL A 10 -47.31 10.80 -24.30
N LEU A 11 -48.62 10.62 -24.18
CA LEU A 11 -49.26 9.32 -24.22
C LEU A 11 -49.67 8.99 -25.66
N THR A 12 -49.16 7.89 -26.18
CA THR A 12 -49.44 7.47 -27.56
C THR A 12 -50.79 6.73 -27.64
N PRO A 13 -51.42 6.65 -28.84
CA PRO A 13 -52.64 5.84 -29.04
C PRO A 13 -52.48 4.36 -28.68
N ALA A 14 -51.25 3.86 -28.65
CA ALA A 14 -50.93 2.49 -28.24
C ALA A 14 -50.75 2.34 -26.71
N GLY A 15 -51.08 3.35 -25.91
CA GLY A 15 -50.98 3.34 -24.45
C GLY A 15 -49.54 3.46 -23.91
N ARG A 16 -48.56 3.87 -24.72
CA ARG A 16 -47.15 4.02 -24.31
C ARG A 16 -46.76 5.47 -24.04
N LEU A 17 -45.85 5.67 -23.08
CA LEU A 17 -45.31 6.97 -22.71
C LEU A 17 -43.96 7.24 -23.39
N ARG A 18 -43.78 8.45 -23.93
CA ARG A 18 -42.50 8.89 -24.50
C ARG A 18 -42.28 10.39 -24.38
N MET A 19 -41.03 10.82 -24.47
CA MET A 19 -40.67 12.25 -24.53
C MET A 19 -40.67 12.75 -25.97
N GLU A 20 -41.37 13.85 -26.25
CA GLU A 20 -41.40 14.50 -27.57
C GLU A 20 -41.07 15.99 -27.47
N PRO A 21 -40.56 16.63 -28.55
CA PRO A 21 -40.44 18.08 -28.61
C PRO A 21 -41.81 18.77 -28.46
N ALA A 22 -41.89 19.75 -27.58
CA ALA A 22 -43.07 20.57 -27.39
C ALA A 22 -43.31 21.49 -28.61
N PRO A 23 -44.57 21.70 -29.02
CA PRO A 23 -44.91 22.62 -30.11
C PRO A 23 -44.56 24.08 -29.75
N GLN A 24 -44.22 24.89 -30.76
CA GLN A 24 -43.67 26.26 -30.60
C GLN A 24 -44.57 27.25 -29.85
N GLU A 25 -45.85 26.94 -29.63
CA GLU A 25 -46.83 27.84 -28.99
C GLU A 25 -47.01 27.63 -27.47
N SER A 26 -46.31 26.70 -26.83
CA SER A 26 -46.46 26.45 -25.38
C SER A 26 -45.57 27.37 -24.50
N SER A 27 -45.74 28.70 -24.60
CA SER A 27 -44.87 29.71 -23.97
C SER A 27 -45.11 29.98 -22.47
N GLY A 28 -45.57 29.00 -21.70
CA GLY A 28 -45.95 29.18 -20.28
C GLY A 28 -45.51 28.11 -19.30
N ARG A 29 -44.78 27.07 -19.71
CA ARG A 29 -44.34 25.98 -18.82
C ARG A 29 -42.92 26.22 -18.33
N ALA A 30 -42.69 26.09 -17.03
CA ALA A 30 -41.35 26.19 -16.43
C ALA A 30 -40.40 25.17 -17.09
N PRO A 31 -39.28 25.60 -17.69
CA PRO A 31 -38.41 24.70 -18.41
C PRO A 31 -37.66 23.77 -17.45
N LEU A 32 -37.63 22.47 -17.78
CA LEU A 32 -36.74 21.52 -17.11
C LEU A 32 -35.28 21.89 -17.40
N PRO A 33 -34.36 21.73 -16.43
CA PRO A 33 -32.93 21.88 -16.68
C PRO A 33 -32.46 20.93 -17.80
N GLU A 34 -31.62 21.41 -18.71
CA GLU A 34 -31.12 20.62 -19.85
C GLU A 34 -30.50 19.25 -19.47
N PRO A 35 -29.76 19.12 -18.34
CA PRO A 35 -29.29 17.81 -17.89
C PRO A 35 -30.42 16.83 -17.51
N ALA A 36 -31.50 17.31 -16.91
CA ALA A 36 -32.65 16.49 -16.55
C ALA A 36 -33.42 16.04 -17.80
N VAL A 37 -33.57 16.94 -18.78
CA VAL A 37 -34.18 16.61 -20.08
C VAL A 37 -33.47 15.44 -20.77
N ARG A 38 -32.13 15.46 -20.81
CA ARG A 38 -31.36 14.38 -21.43
C ARG A 38 -31.52 13.05 -20.71
N ARG A 39 -31.44 13.04 -19.37
CA ARG A 39 -31.58 11.81 -18.57
C ARG A 39 -32.97 11.21 -18.68
N ILE A 40 -34.01 12.03 -18.53
CA ILE A 40 -35.41 11.59 -18.61
C ILE A 40 -35.72 11.06 -20.01
N SER A 41 -35.31 11.78 -21.07
CA SER A 41 -35.55 11.33 -22.45
C SER A 41 -34.87 9.99 -22.75
N ALA A 42 -33.61 9.81 -22.34
CA ALA A 42 -32.89 8.56 -22.52
C ALA A 42 -33.52 7.38 -21.75
N ALA A 43 -34.19 7.63 -20.62
CA ALA A 43 -34.92 6.60 -19.89
C ALA A 43 -36.19 6.17 -20.64
N PHE A 44 -36.98 7.13 -21.14
CA PHE A 44 -38.20 6.85 -21.92
C PHE A 44 -37.91 6.24 -23.31
N GLU A 45 -36.73 6.45 -23.88
CA GLU A 45 -36.29 5.74 -25.10
C GLU A 45 -36.15 4.22 -24.88
N ARG A 46 -35.85 3.80 -23.64
CA ARG A 46 -35.74 2.38 -23.28
C ARG A 46 -37.08 1.71 -22.97
N GLY A 47 -38.15 2.49 -22.74
CA GLY A 47 -39.51 1.99 -22.51
C GLY A 47 -40.30 2.81 -21.49
N SER A 48 -41.62 2.60 -21.43
CA SER A 48 -42.50 3.32 -20.49
C SER A 48 -42.16 2.97 -19.04
N ALA A 49 -41.95 1.68 -18.74
CA ALA A 49 -41.61 1.22 -17.40
C ALA A 49 -40.27 1.80 -16.87
N GLU A 50 -39.21 1.75 -17.69
CA GLU A 50 -37.90 2.31 -17.33
C GLU A 50 -37.97 3.84 -17.13
N GLY A 51 -38.69 4.56 -18.00
CA GLY A 51 -38.92 5.99 -17.84
C GLY A 51 -39.67 6.34 -16.54
N LEU A 52 -40.73 5.61 -16.25
CA LEU A 52 -41.54 5.76 -15.03
C LEU A 52 -40.72 5.48 -13.75
N LEU A 53 -39.91 4.41 -13.74
CA LEU A 53 -39.01 4.11 -12.62
C LEU A 53 -37.96 5.19 -12.44
N HIS A 54 -37.35 5.66 -13.52
CA HIS A 54 -36.35 6.73 -13.48
C HIS A 54 -36.91 8.03 -12.88
N LEU A 55 -38.16 8.39 -13.22
CA LEU A 55 -38.85 9.53 -12.63
C LEU A 55 -39.04 9.37 -11.12
N ALA A 56 -39.43 8.17 -10.66
CA ALA A 56 -39.66 7.89 -9.25
C ALA A 56 -38.37 7.83 -8.42
N THR A 57 -37.28 7.30 -8.99
CA THR A 57 -36.04 7.03 -8.23
C THR A 57 -35.00 8.12 -8.43
N SER A 58 -34.52 8.31 -9.65
CA SER A 58 -33.39 9.18 -9.98
C SER A 58 -33.78 10.67 -9.97
N GLU A 59 -35.04 10.98 -10.25
CA GLU A 59 -35.58 12.35 -10.29
C GLU A 59 -36.58 12.61 -9.13
N ALA A 60 -36.47 11.85 -8.03
CA ALA A 60 -37.35 11.92 -6.88
C ALA A 60 -37.41 13.32 -6.22
N GLN A 61 -36.27 14.02 -6.18
CA GLN A 61 -36.14 15.36 -5.58
C GLN A 61 -36.10 16.49 -6.62
N THR A 62 -36.20 16.15 -7.91
CA THR A 62 -36.18 17.14 -8.99
C THR A 62 -37.53 17.85 -9.06
N ALA A 63 -37.52 19.17 -9.25
CA ALA A 63 -38.74 19.92 -9.53
C ALA A 63 -39.22 19.61 -10.96
N LEU A 64 -40.34 18.91 -11.09
CA LEU A 64 -40.87 18.44 -12.37
C LEU A 64 -42.17 19.17 -12.75
N PRO A 65 -42.42 19.42 -14.06
CA PRO A 65 -43.72 19.85 -14.56
C PRO A 65 -44.85 18.89 -14.17
N ALA A 66 -46.08 19.40 -14.09
CA ALA A 66 -47.25 18.66 -13.58
C ALA A 66 -47.43 17.27 -14.22
N ALA A 67 -47.31 17.15 -15.55
CA ALA A 67 -47.45 15.87 -16.25
C ALA A 67 -46.39 14.83 -15.82
N LEU A 68 -45.14 15.23 -15.71
CA LEU A 68 -44.07 14.35 -15.24
C LEU A 68 -44.18 14.04 -13.75
N SER A 69 -44.65 14.99 -12.94
CA SER A 69 -44.91 14.76 -11.52
C SER A 69 -46.06 13.78 -11.29
N TYR A 70 -47.12 13.82 -12.12
CA TYR A 70 -48.21 12.86 -12.09
C TYR A 70 -47.71 11.43 -12.36
N TRP A 71 -46.93 11.25 -13.43
CA TRP A 71 -46.34 9.95 -13.77
C TRP A 71 -45.29 9.47 -12.74
N ARG A 72 -44.54 10.39 -12.12
CA ARG A 72 -43.68 10.09 -10.98
C ARG A 72 -44.47 9.56 -9.78
N GLU A 73 -45.61 10.17 -9.46
CA GLU A 73 -46.46 9.71 -8.35
C GLU A 73 -47.06 8.33 -8.66
N PHE A 74 -47.51 8.10 -9.89
CA PHE A 74 -48.00 6.80 -10.36
C PHE A 74 -46.96 5.68 -10.14
N ALA A 75 -45.72 5.90 -10.60
CA ALA A 75 -44.62 4.96 -10.38
C ALA A 75 -44.23 4.82 -8.90
N GLY A 76 -44.30 5.90 -8.12
CA GLY A 76 -44.06 5.89 -6.68
C GLY A 76 -45.07 5.03 -5.92
N ARG A 77 -46.34 5.03 -6.33
CA ARG A 77 -47.39 4.14 -5.76
C ARG A 77 -47.08 2.68 -6.04
N PHE A 78 -46.63 2.35 -7.25
CA PHE A 78 -46.16 1.01 -7.59
C PHE A 78 -45.01 0.56 -6.68
N LEU A 79 -43.96 1.40 -6.54
CA LEU A 79 -42.83 1.09 -5.64
C LEU A 79 -43.25 0.95 -4.18
N THR A 80 -44.22 1.74 -3.72
CA THR A 80 -44.79 1.58 -2.38
C THR A 80 -45.56 0.27 -2.24
N ALA A 81 -46.35 -0.14 -3.24
CA ALA A 81 -47.03 -1.43 -3.23
C ALA A 81 -46.01 -2.60 -3.20
N LEU A 82 -44.93 -2.50 -3.97
CA LEU A 82 -43.81 -3.46 -3.97
C LEU A 82 -43.20 -3.63 -2.57
N CYS A 83 -42.98 -2.55 -1.82
CA CYS A 83 -42.49 -2.62 -0.43
C CYS A 83 -43.44 -3.39 0.51
N HIS A 84 -44.73 -3.48 0.19
CA HIS A 84 -45.74 -4.14 1.01
C HIS A 84 -45.91 -5.63 0.67
N VAL A 85 -45.39 -6.14 -0.45
CA VAL A 85 -45.43 -7.58 -0.79
C VAL A 85 -44.48 -8.40 0.10
N PRO A 86 -44.92 -9.50 0.74
CA PRO A 86 -44.06 -10.33 1.58
C PRO A 86 -42.91 -10.95 0.78
N GLU A 87 -41.67 -10.79 1.25
CA GLU A 87 -40.54 -11.60 0.76
C GLU A 87 -40.61 -12.97 1.43
N ALA A 88 -41.27 -13.94 0.80
CA ALA A 88 -41.12 -15.35 1.19
C ALA A 88 -39.71 -15.80 0.77
N ALA A 89 -38.95 -16.37 1.70
CA ALA A 89 -37.59 -16.81 1.45
C ALA A 89 -37.56 -17.89 0.36
N GLY A 90 -37.13 -17.51 -0.85
CA GLY A 90 -36.88 -18.45 -1.96
C GLY A 90 -38.01 -18.67 -2.96
N GLU A 91 -39.14 -17.94 -2.88
CA GLU A 91 -40.18 -17.98 -3.92
C GLU A 91 -40.09 -16.77 -4.86
N ASP A 92 -40.34 -16.99 -6.15
CA ASP A 92 -40.47 -15.91 -7.15
C ASP A 92 -41.60 -14.96 -6.73
N LEU A 93 -41.32 -13.65 -6.72
CA LEU A 93 -42.30 -12.64 -6.37
C LEU A 93 -43.50 -12.74 -7.35
N GLY A 94 -44.68 -13.05 -6.82
CA GLY A 94 -45.91 -13.02 -7.61
C GLY A 94 -46.20 -11.64 -8.21
N PRO A 95 -47.04 -11.54 -9.25
CA PRO A 95 -47.35 -10.27 -9.89
C PRO A 95 -48.02 -9.31 -8.90
N ILE A 96 -47.60 -8.04 -8.91
CA ILE A 96 -48.20 -6.99 -8.10
C ILE A 96 -49.49 -6.52 -8.79
N PRO A 97 -50.68 -6.79 -8.21
CA PRO A 97 -51.91 -6.40 -8.86
C PRO A 97 -52.02 -4.88 -8.95
N PRO A 98 -52.63 -4.34 -10.03
CA PRO A 98 -52.93 -2.91 -10.12
C PRO A 98 -53.90 -2.48 -8.99
N PRO A 99 -53.94 -1.18 -8.67
CA PRO A 99 -54.90 -0.62 -7.73
C PRO A 99 -56.35 -0.99 -8.06
N GLN A 100 -57.22 -0.94 -7.06
CA GLN A 100 -58.64 -1.21 -7.27
C GLN A 100 -59.22 -0.26 -8.31
N GLY A 101 -60.26 -0.72 -9.01
CA GLY A 101 -60.84 0.02 -10.11
C GLY A 101 -61.24 1.46 -9.78
N SER A 102 -61.83 1.69 -8.60
CA SER A 102 -62.20 3.04 -8.14
C SER A 102 -61.01 3.98 -7.95
N GLU A 103 -59.85 3.44 -7.57
CA GLU A 103 -58.61 4.22 -7.42
C GLU A 103 -58.01 4.57 -8.79
N LEU A 104 -58.04 3.63 -9.74
CA LEU A 104 -57.62 3.88 -11.12
C LEU A 104 -58.51 4.94 -11.79
N ASP A 105 -59.82 4.92 -11.55
CA ASP A 105 -60.73 5.94 -12.08
C ASP A 105 -60.41 7.33 -11.51
N GLY A 106 -60.06 7.40 -10.21
CA GLY A 106 -59.59 8.64 -9.58
C GLY A 106 -58.25 9.14 -10.16
N LEU A 107 -57.34 8.23 -10.52
CA LEU A 107 -56.08 8.58 -11.18
C LEU A 107 -56.35 9.17 -12.58
N CYS A 108 -57.20 8.54 -13.38
CA CYS A 108 -57.61 9.07 -14.69
C CYS A 108 -58.21 10.48 -14.57
N GLN A 109 -59.07 10.73 -13.59
CA GLN A 109 -59.72 12.03 -13.37
C GLN A 109 -58.77 13.12 -12.87
N SER A 110 -57.68 12.74 -12.19
CA SER A 110 -56.69 13.67 -11.62
C SER A 110 -55.50 13.93 -12.55
N ALA A 111 -55.47 13.30 -13.73
CA ALA A 111 -54.41 13.49 -14.69
C ALA A 111 -54.37 14.95 -15.19
N PRO A 112 -53.20 15.62 -15.14
CA PRO A 112 -53.07 16.98 -15.65
C PRO A 112 -53.15 17.00 -17.18
N PRO A 113 -53.44 18.16 -17.81
CA PRO A 113 -53.45 18.29 -19.26
C PRO A 113 -52.12 17.86 -19.89
N LEU A 114 -52.13 16.75 -20.62
CA LEU A 114 -50.97 16.17 -21.31
C LEU A 114 -51.39 15.71 -22.71
N ARG A 115 -50.46 15.74 -23.66
CA ARG A 115 -50.76 15.37 -25.05
C ARG A 115 -51.04 13.86 -25.14
N GLY A 116 -52.19 13.51 -25.70
CA GLY A 116 -52.69 12.13 -25.71
C GLY A 116 -53.50 11.75 -24.48
N SER A 117 -53.92 12.71 -23.64
CA SER A 117 -54.80 12.46 -22.50
C SER A 117 -56.14 11.82 -22.88
N GLU A 118 -56.60 11.99 -24.12
CA GLU A 118 -57.81 11.35 -24.67
C GLU A 118 -57.72 9.83 -24.74
N TYR A 119 -56.50 9.27 -24.71
CA TYR A 119 -56.25 7.83 -24.68
C TYR A 119 -56.07 7.29 -23.25
N LEU A 120 -56.10 8.16 -22.23
CA LEU A 120 -55.91 7.74 -20.84
C LEU A 120 -57.21 7.18 -20.26
N ASP A 121 -57.22 5.87 -20.02
CA ASP A 121 -58.30 5.18 -19.33
C ASP A 121 -57.77 4.19 -18.29
N ARG A 122 -58.70 3.53 -17.58
CA ARG A 122 -58.36 2.51 -16.58
C ARG A 122 -57.52 1.37 -17.18
N GLY A 123 -57.82 0.95 -18.41
CA GLY A 123 -57.11 -0.13 -19.09
C GLY A 123 -55.66 0.23 -19.38
N VAL A 124 -55.41 1.47 -19.81
CA VAL A 124 -54.04 1.98 -20.04
C VAL A 124 -53.25 2.09 -18.75
N LEU A 125 -53.84 2.60 -17.66
CA LEU A 125 -53.15 2.65 -16.36
C LEU A 125 -52.85 1.25 -15.81
N ALA A 126 -53.77 0.30 -15.93
CA ALA A 126 -53.54 -1.09 -15.54
C ALA A 126 -52.43 -1.74 -16.38
N ALA A 127 -52.42 -1.52 -17.69
CA ALA A 127 -51.39 -2.03 -18.59
C ALA A 127 -49.99 -1.46 -18.26
N LEU A 128 -49.89 -0.16 -17.97
CA LEU A 128 -48.64 0.48 -17.54
C LEU A 128 -48.16 -0.05 -16.17
N TRP A 129 -49.09 -0.36 -15.26
CA TRP A 129 -48.76 -0.98 -13.97
C TRP A 129 -48.22 -2.41 -14.14
N GLU A 130 -48.85 -3.21 -14.99
CA GLU A 130 -48.37 -4.56 -15.34
C GLU A 130 -47.02 -4.52 -16.08
N GLU A 131 -46.78 -3.50 -16.90
CA GLU A 131 -45.49 -3.25 -17.56
C GLU A 131 -44.40 -2.96 -16.53
N LEU A 132 -44.68 -2.09 -15.54
CA LEU A 132 -43.78 -1.81 -14.42
C LEU A 132 -43.46 -3.07 -13.61
N ASP A 133 -44.49 -3.85 -13.24
CA ASP A 133 -44.35 -5.11 -12.51
C ASP A 133 -43.44 -6.10 -13.26
N ARG A 134 -43.70 -6.32 -14.55
CA ARG A 134 -42.90 -7.23 -15.38
C ARG A 134 -41.46 -6.75 -15.52
N HIS A 135 -41.25 -5.45 -15.70
CA HIS A 135 -39.91 -4.85 -15.82
C HIS A 135 -39.10 -5.03 -14.53
N VAL A 136 -39.69 -4.68 -13.37
CA VAL A 136 -39.01 -4.80 -12.07
C VAL A 136 -38.72 -6.26 -11.72
N ARG A 137 -39.68 -7.18 -11.93
CA ARG A 137 -39.43 -8.62 -11.73
C ARG A 137 -38.34 -9.16 -12.67
N GLY A 138 -38.23 -8.62 -13.88
CA GLY A 138 -37.14 -8.96 -14.82
C GLY A 138 -35.76 -8.51 -14.33
N GLU A 139 -35.68 -7.38 -13.60
CA GLU A 139 -34.42 -6.86 -13.05
C GLU A 139 -34.01 -7.48 -11.71
N MET A 140 -34.96 -7.94 -10.88
CA MET A 140 -34.69 -8.40 -9.51
C MET A 140 -33.83 -9.67 -9.40
N GLY A 141 -33.72 -10.48 -10.46
CA GLY A 141 -32.83 -11.66 -10.53
C GLY A 141 -32.93 -12.58 -9.30
N ARG A 142 -31.80 -13.18 -8.86
CA ARG A 142 -31.71 -13.97 -7.61
C ARG A 142 -31.49 -13.12 -6.35
N GLY A 143 -31.44 -11.79 -6.46
CA GLY A 143 -31.06 -10.87 -5.38
C GLY A 143 -32.20 -10.44 -4.45
N GLY A 144 -33.46 -10.69 -4.84
CA GLY A 144 -34.64 -10.34 -4.06
C GLY A 144 -35.00 -8.84 -4.08
N THR A 145 -36.15 -8.49 -3.51
CA THR A 145 -36.70 -7.13 -3.47
C THR A 145 -35.84 -6.18 -2.67
N THR A 146 -35.30 -6.66 -1.55
CA THR A 146 -34.49 -5.86 -0.64
C THR A 146 -33.21 -5.35 -1.31
N ALA A 147 -32.47 -6.21 -2.02
CA ALA A 147 -31.25 -5.83 -2.72
C ALA A 147 -31.54 -4.88 -3.90
N TRP A 148 -32.56 -5.20 -4.69
CA TRP A 148 -32.97 -4.35 -5.82
C TRP A 148 -33.40 -2.95 -5.36
N LEU A 149 -34.20 -2.84 -4.29
CA LEU A 149 -34.60 -1.55 -3.72
C LEU A 149 -33.39 -0.77 -3.18
N GLN A 150 -32.39 -1.42 -2.59
CA GLN A 150 -31.19 -0.75 -2.10
C GLN A 150 -30.38 -0.12 -3.24
N GLU A 151 -30.29 -0.81 -4.38
CA GLU A 151 -29.52 -0.36 -5.55
C GLU A 151 -30.31 0.64 -6.42
N ARG A 152 -31.56 0.32 -6.78
CA ARG A 152 -32.35 1.08 -7.76
C ARG A 152 -33.32 2.09 -7.15
N ALA A 153 -33.78 1.89 -5.91
CA ALA A 153 -34.80 2.75 -5.27
C ALA A 153 -34.52 3.01 -3.77
N PRO A 154 -33.38 3.63 -3.41
CA PRO A 154 -32.91 3.70 -2.02
C PRO A 154 -33.84 4.45 -1.05
N LEU A 155 -34.73 5.31 -1.56
CA LEU A 155 -35.78 5.95 -0.75
C LEU A 155 -36.87 4.95 -0.34
N TRP A 156 -37.26 4.05 -1.24
CA TRP A 156 -38.27 3.02 -1.00
C TRP A 156 -37.70 1.83 -0.21
N HIS A 157 -36.39 1.60 -0.22
CA HIS A 157 -35.75 0.67 0.72
C HIS A 157 -36.05 1.02 2.19
N ARG A 158 -36.32 2.30 2.51
CA ARG A 158 -36.66 2.76 3.87
C ARG A 158 -38.15 2.64 4.20
N VAL A 159 -39.01 2.50 3.20
CA VAL A 159 -40.48 2.46 3.36
C VAL A 159 -40.91 1.08 3.85
N GLY A 160 -41.84 1.04 4.81
CA GLY A 160 -42.35 -0.20 5.41
C GLY A 160 -41.36 -0.90 6.35
N ARG A 161 -40.24 -0.27 6.71
CA ARG A 161 -39.27 -0.79 7.69
C ARG A 161 -39.33 -0.02 9.01
N VAL A 162 -39.05 -0.73 10.10
CA VAL A 162 -38.89 -0.14 11.42
C VAL A 162 -37.47 0.39 11.56
N CYS A 163 -37.36 1.61 12.10
CA CYS A 163 -36.11 2.28 12.37
C CYS A 163 -35.97 2.62 13.86
N PHE A 164 -34.90 2.15 14.48
CA PHE A 164 -34.51 2.51 15.85
C PHE A 164 -33.56 3.71 15.81
N HIS A 165 -33.94 4.77 16.51
CA HIS A 165 -33.17 6.00 16.62
C HIS A 165 -32.54 6.10 18.00
N LEU A 166 -31.24 6.40 18.03
CA LEU A 166 -30.53 6.82 19.23
C LEU A 166 -29.98 8.23 18.99
N ALA A 167 -30.40 9.18 19.81
CA ALA A 167 -29.98 10.57 19.73
C ALA A 167 -29.45 11.08 21.07
N GLU A 168 -28.57 12.08 21.04
CA GLU A 168 -28.10 12.75 22.25
C GLU A 168 -29.17 13.69 22.81
N ASN A 169 -29.42 13.60 24.11
CA ASN A 169 -30.26 14.50 24.86
C ASN A 169 -29.39 15.39 25.76
N LYS A 170 -29.04 16.59 25.28
CA LYS A 170 -28.24 17.56 26.05
C LYS A 170 -28.98 18.21 27.22
N ARG A 171 -30.30 17.98 27.36
CA ARG A 171 -31.13 18.61 28.39
C ARG A 171 -31.14 17.82 29.71
N ASP A 172 -30.77 16.54 29.67
CA ASP A 172 -30.76 15.66 30.83
C ASP A 172 -29.36 15.02 31.00
N PRO A 173 -28.54 15.52 31.94
CA PRO A 173 -27.21 14.97 32.20
C PRO A 173 -27.22 13.55 32.78
N GLU A 174 -28.29 13.12 33.45
CA GLU A 174 -28.40 11.77 34.03
C GLU A 174 -28.84 10.73 32.98
N ARG A 175 -29.64 11.17 32.00
CA ARG A 175 -30.08 10.37 30.86
C ARG A 175 -29.75 11.07 29.54
N PRO A 176 -28.47 11.06 29.15
CA PRO A 176 -27.96 11.87 28.04
C PRO A 176 -28.34 11.32 26.65
N PHE A 177 -29.12 10.25 26.58
CA PHE A 177 -29.55 9.64 25.32
C PHE A 177 -31.07 9.51 25.25
N ALA A 178 -31.60 9.61 24.04
CA ALA A 178 -33.01 9.37 23.74
C ALA A 178 -33.14 8.28 22.69
N PHE A 179 -34.00 7.30 22.98
CA PHE A 179 -34.37 6.22 22.08
C PHE A 179 -35.78 6.42 21.54
N LEU A 180 -35.98 6.12 20.25
CA LEU A 180 -37.30 6.11 19.62
C LEU A 180 -37.36 5.08 18.49
N ALA A 181 -38.40 4.24 18.49
CA ALA A 181 -38.73 3.41 17.32
C ALA A 181 -39.73 4.14 16.41
N THR A 182 -39.48 4.10 15.11
CA THR A 182 -40.32 4.72 14.07
C THR A 182 -40.49 3.77 12.89
N TYR A 183 -41.43 4.07 12.00
CA TYR A 183 -41.53 3.45 10.69
C TYR A 183 -41.82 4.53 9.63
N ALA A 184 -41.55 4.21 8.37
CA ALA A 184 -41.85 5.10 7.26
C ALA A 184 -42.98 4.52 6.39
N PRO A 185 -44.22 5.03 6.49
CA PRO A 185 -45.34 4.49 5.72
C PRO A 185 -45.27 4.81 4.22
N ARG A 186 -44.68 5.97 3.86
CA ARG A 186 -44.58 6.43 2.46
C ARG A 186 -43.47 7.45 2.25
N VAL A 187 -43.09 7.65 0.98
CA VAL A 187 -42.31 8.82 0.53
C VAL A 187 -43.29 9.94 0.18
N SER A 188 -42.98 11.18 0.56
CA SER A 188 -43.77 12.36 0.20
C SER A 188 -43.66 12.67 -1.30
N SER A 189 -44.57 13.50 -1.82
CA SER A 189 -44.53 14.00 -3.21
C SER A 189 -43.29 14.84 -3.54
N GLN A 190 -42.52 15.26 -2.52
CA GLN A 190 -41.25 15.98 -2.65
C GLN A 190 -40.02 15.06 -2.49
N GLY A 191 -40.20 13.74 -2.45
CA GLY A 191 -39.07 12.80 -2.37
C GLY A 191 -38.43 12.73 -0.97
N THR A 192 -39.19 13.05 0.09
CA THR A 192 -38.74 12.94 1.49
C THR A 192 -39.46 11.81 2.21
N VAL A 193 -38.70 10.98 2.93
CA VAL A 193 -39.25 9.88 3.74
C VAL A 193 -39.81 10.47 5.05
N GLN A 194 -41.09 10.26 5.31
CA GLN A 194 -41.74 10.73 6.54
C GLN A 194 -41.74 9.62 7.58
N TYR A 195 -41.06 9.84 8.71
CA TYR A 195 -41.04 8.89 9.83
C TYR A 195 -42.18 9.19 10.79
N GLN A 196 -42.90 8.15 11.21
CA GLN A 196 -43.91 8.20 12.25
C GLN A 196 -43.50 7.32 13.44
N PRO A 197 -43.84 7.67 14.69
CA PRO A 197 -43.62 6.80 15.85
C PRO A 197 -44.25 5.43 15.63
N LEU A 198 -43.57 4.37 16.05
CA LEU A 198 -44.05 2.99 15.85
C LEU A 198 -45.42 2.75 16.50
N SER A 199 -45.75 3.45 17.59
CA SER A 199 -47.08 3.42 18.22
C SER A 199 -48.22 3.77 17.26
N ARG A 200 -48.01 4.69 16.31
CA ARG A 200 -49.04 5.05 15.31
C ARG A 200 -49.33 3.92 14.32
N ALA A 201 -48.41 3.00 14.09
CA ALA A 201 -48.66 1.84 13.25
C ALA A 201 -49.77 0.95 13.85
N LEU A 202 -49.86 0.87 15.18
CA LEU A 202 -50.92 0.12 15.86
C LEU A 202 -52.29 0.74 15.59
N GLU A 203 -52.39 2.07 15.56
CA GLU A 203 -53.62 2.81 15.28
C GLU A 203 -54.04 2.69 13.81
N GLU A 204 -53.10 2.96 12.88
CA GLU A 204 -53.36 2.99 11.43
C GLU A 204 -53.73 1.60 10.86
N TYR A 205 -53.00 0.54 11.25
CA TYR A 205 -53.22 -0.80 10.70
C TYR A 205 -54.34 -1.58 11.41
N ALA A 206 -54.62 -1.30 12.70
CA ALA A 206 -55.77 -1.88 13.39
C ALA A 206 -57.11 -1.31 12.87
N GLY A 207 -57.17 -0.01 12.55
CA GLY A 207 -58.35 0.63 11.97
C GLY A 207 -58.70 0.15 10.55
N ALA A 208 -57.69 -0.23 9.76
CA ALA A 208 -57.84 -0.63 8.35
C ALA A 208 -58.10 -2.14 8.11
N LYS A 209 -58.27 -2.95 9.18
CA LYS A 209 -58.36 -4.44 9.12
C LYS A 209 -57.16 -5.12 8.40
N ASN A 210 -56.02 -4.45 8.26
CA ASN A 210 -54.85 -4.97 7.55
C ASN A 210 -53.86 -5.64 8.52
N LYS A 211 -54.26 -6.79 9.08
CA LYS A 211 -53.45 -7.56 10.06
C LYS A 211 -52.12 -8.04 9.48
N ALA A 212 -52.11 -8.47 8.22
CA ALA A 212 -50.91 -8.96 7.55
C ALA A 212 -49.83 -7.88 7.39
N GLY A 213 -50.22 -6.62 7.14
CA GLY A 213 -49.29 -5.49 7.06
C GLY A 213 -48.63 -5.15 8.40
N LEU A 214 -49.37 -5.22 9.49
CA LEU A 214 -48.84 -4.97 10.84
C LEU A 214 -47.88 -6.07 11.30
N GLU A 215 -48.23 -7.33 11.04
CA GLU A 215 -47.37 -8.48 11.35
C GLU A 215 -46.02 -8.39 10.61
N LYS A 216 -46.06 -8.02 9.32
CA LYS A 216 -44.86 -7.78 8.50
C LYS A 216 -43.99 -6.65 9.08
N LEU A 217 -44.60 -5.55 9.51
CA LEU A 217 -43.86 -4.41 10.08
C LEU A 217 -43.15 -4.78 11.39
N LEU A 218 -43.78 -5.61 12.23
CA LEU A 218 -43.24 -6.00 13.54
C LEU A 218 -42.33 -7.23 13.49
N THR A 219 -42.34 -8.02 12.41
CA THR A 219 -41.49 -9.22 12.27
C THR A 219 -40.00 -8.94 12.49
N PRO A 220 -39.38 -7.86 11.93
CA PRO A 220 -37.99 -7.52 12.22
C PRO A 220 -37.73 -7.17 13.69
N VAL A 221 -38.71 -6.56 14.37
CA VAL A 221 -38.62 -6.22 15.80
C VAL A 221 -38.63 -7.49 16.66
N GLN A 222 -39.45 -8.48 16.30
CA GLN A 222 -39.47 -9.78 16.97
C GLN A 222 -38.18 -10.57 16.75
N ARG A 223 -37.67 -10.62 15.51
CA ARG A 223 -36.36 -11.24 15.20
C ARG A 223 -35.21 -10.57 15.96
N ALA A 224 -35.27 -9.26 16.14
CA ALA A 224 -34.29 -8.53 16.93
C ALA A 224 -34.33 -8.94 18.41
N ALA A 225 -35.52 -9.17 18.99
CA ALA A 225 -35.69 -9.67 20.36
C ALA A 225 -35.16 -11.10 20.58
N GLU A 226 -35.04 -11.90 19.53
CA GLU A 226 -34.38 -13.21 19.61
C GLU A 226 -32.85 -13.09 19.75
N LYS A 227 -32.26 -12.08 19.10
CA LYS A 227 -30.80 -11.89 19.00
C LYS A 227 -30.21 -10.88 19.99
N SER A 228 -31.00 -9.93 20.48
CA SER A 228 -30.56 -8.86 21.40
C SER A 228 -31.37 -8.91 22.69
N ALA A 229 -30.68 -9.00 23.83
CA ALA A 229 -31.31 -8.95 25.15
C ALA A 229 -32.00 -7.60 25.40
N LEU A 230 -31.39 -6.51 24.95
CA LEU A 230 -32.00 -5.18 25.05
C LEU A 230 -33.27 -5.08 24.21
N ALA A 231 -33.26 -5.57 22.97
CA ALA A 231 -34.46 -5.58 22.14
C ALA A 231 -35.58 -6.43 22.76
N ARG A 232 -35.24 -7.56 23.39
CA ARG A 232 -36.19 -8.38 24.13
C ARG A 232 -36.82 -7.64 25.30
N GLU A 233 -36.00 -6.99 26.12
CA GLU A 233 -36.46 -6.14 27.24
C GLU A 233 -37.44 -5.06 26.77
N LEU A 234 -37.15 -4.39 25.64
CA LEU A 234 -38.00 -3.34 25.06
C LEU A 234 -39.33 -3.87 24.48
N VAL A 235 -39.33 -5.08 23.94
CA VAL A 235 -40.53 -5.71 23.37
C VAL A 235 -41.42 -6.27 24.48
N ASP A 236 -40.85 -6.99 25.44
CA ASP A 236 -41.58 -7.63 26.53
C ASP A 236 -42.24 -6.58 27.46
N SER A 237 -41.58 -5.44 27.66
CA SER A 237 -42.12 -4.32 28.45
C SER A 237 -43.11 -3.44 27.68
N GLY A 238 -43.16 -3.56 26.35
CA GLY A 238 -43.91 -2.65 25.48
C GLY A 238 -43.27 -1.26 25.29
N GLU A 239 -42.12 -1.00 25.90
CA GLU A 239 -41.43 0.30 25.83
C GLU A 239 -40.95 0.64 24.41
N VAL A 240 -40.81 -0.35 23.52
CA VAL A 240 -40.46 -0.14 22.10
C VAL A 240 -41.42 0.83 21.38
N PHE A 241 -42.65 0.98 21.86
CA PHE A 241 -43.65 1.89 21.29
C PHE A 241 -43.58 3.33 21.84
N HIS A 242 -42.70 3.60 22.81
CA HIS A 242 -42.61 4.88 23.49
C HIS A 242 -41.21 5.52 23.34
N PRO A 243 -41.10 6.86 23.33
CA PRO A 243 -39.81 7.53 23.44
C PRO A 243 -39.21 7.29 24.85
N LEU A 244 -37.95 6.88 24.93
CA LEU A 244 -37.27 6.59 26.19
C LEU A 244 -36.06 7.50 26.39
N ALA A 245 -35.81 7.91 27.63
CA ALA A 245 -34.56 8.54 28.04
C ALA A 245 -33.63 7.51 28.69
N TRP A 246 -32.45 7.32 28.11
CA TRP A 246 -31.48 6.27 28.43
C TRP A 246 -30.24 6.82 29.13
N LYS A 247 -29.71 6.01 30.05
CA LYS A 247 -28.37 6.23 30.61
C LYS A 247 -27.31 5.84 29.58
N ALA A 248 -26.07 6.26 29.82
CA ALA A 248 -24.94 5.90 28.96
C ALA A 248 -24.73 4.38 28.84
N ALA A 249 -25.04 3.61 29.89
CA ALA A 249 -24.95 2.14 29.87
C ALA A 249 -25.95 1.51 28.88
N ASP A 250 -27.22 1.95 28.87
CA ASP A 250 -28.25 1.41 27.98
C ASP A 250 -27.97 1.78 26.53
N ALA A 251 -27.54 3.02 26.28
CA ALA A 251 -27.08 3.46 24.97
C ALA A 251 -25.88 2.64 24.48
N TYR A 252 -24.93 2.29 25.36
CA TYR A 252 -23.80 1.45 25.01
C TYR A 252 -24.23 0.03 24.63
N ARG A 253 -25.13 -0.61 25.41
CA ARG A 253 -25.71 -1.92 25.07
C ARG A 253 -26.36 -1.91 23.69
N PHE A 254 -27.17 -0.88 23.39
CA PHE A 254 -27.79 -0.71 22.09
C PHE A 254 -26.77 -0.60 20.95
N LEU A 255 -25.72 0.19 21.17
CA LEU A 255 -24.67 0.41 20.18
C LEU A 255 -23.79 -0.83 19.94
N GLN A 256 -23.62 -1.70 20.94
CA GLN A 256 -22.99 -3.01 20.80
C GLN A 256 -23.86 -3.99 20.02
N ASP A 257 -25.17 -3.99 20.27
CA ASP A 257 -26.14 -4.87 19.59
C ASP A 257 -26.48 -4.40 18.17
N ALA A 258 -26.05 -3.20 17.76
CA ALA A 258 -26.37 -2.59 16.47
C ALA A 258 -26.18 -3.53 15.25
N PRO A 259 -25.07 -4.28 15.10
CA PRO A 259 -24.93 -5.23 13.99
C PRO A 259 -25.99 -6.33 13.98
N ALA A 260 -26.35 -6.87 15.16
CA ALA A 260 -27.37 -7.91 15.30
C ALA A 260 -28.78 -7.38 15.00
N LEU A 261 -29.06 -6.13 15.39
CA LEU A 261 -30.33 -5.44 15.08
C LEU A 261 -30.48 -5.18 13.57
N GLU A 262 -29.42 -4.75 12.88
CA GLU A 262 -29.41 -4.57 11.43
C GLU A 262 -29.61 -5.90 10.70
N GLU A 263 -28.95 -6.97 11.15
CA GLU A 263 -29.10 -8.32 10.59
C GLU A 263 -30.52 -8.89 10.81
N ALA A 264 -31.23 -8.43 11.85
CA ALA A 264 -32.64 -8.76 12.06
C ALA A 264 -33.60 -8.00 11.11
N GLY A 265 -33.09 -7.05 10.32
CA GLY A 265 -33.85 -6.28 9.33
C GLY A 265 -34.30 -4.90 9.80
N LEU A 266 -33.81 -4.43 10.96
CA LEU A 266 -34.08 -3.08 11.46
C LEU A 266 -33.15 -2.05 10.83
N LEU A 267 -33.66 -0.84 10.61
CA LEU A 267 -32.82 0.31 10.25
C LEU A 267 -32.33 1.01 11.51
N LEU A 268 -31.05 1.35 11.60
CA LEU A 268 -30.51 2.07 12.74
C LEU A 268 -30.10 3.49 12.40
N ARG A 269 -30.53 4.45 13.24
CA ARG A 269 -30.02 5.82 13.22
C ARG A 269 -29.27 6.09 14.51
N ILE A 270 -27.95 5.98 14.43
CA ILE A 270 -27.02 6.15 15.55
C ILE A 270 -26.21 7.44 15.40
N PRO A 271 -25.68 8.00 16.50
CA PRO A 271 -24.87 9.22 16.43
C PRO A 271 -23.58 9.05 15.61
N ASP A 272 -23.15 10.12 14.94
CA ASP A 272 -22.01 10.09 14.02
C ASP A 272 -20.68 9.74 14.70
N TRP A 273 -20.50 10.10 15.97
CA TRP A 273 -19.27 9.76 16.71
C TRP A 273 -19.13 8.25 16.90
N TRP A 274 -20.22 7.49 17.04
CA TRP A 274 -20.12 6.02 17.12
C TRP A 274 -19.73 5.41 15.78
N ARG A 275 -20.07 6.04 14.66
CA ARG A 275 -19.59 5.61 13.34
C ARG A 275 -18.10 5.87 13.16
N LYS A 276 -17.59 6.99 13.70
CA LYS A 276 -16.16 7.33 13.67
C LYS A 276 -15.33 6.55 14.71
N ARG A 277 -15.97 6.08 15.79
CA ARG A 277 -15.34 5.38 16.93
C ARG A 277 -14.04 6.05 17.42
N PRO A 278 -14.08 7.33 17.87
CA PRO A 278 -12.94 7.88 18.58
C PRO A 278 -12.68 7.01 19.82
N ARG A 279 -11.45 6.55 19.98
CA ARG A 279 -11.05 5.71 21.12
C ARG A 279 -9.83 6.32 21.80
N PRO A 280 -9.75 6.30 23.14
CA PRO A 280 -8.56 6.70 23.85
C PRO A 280 -7.47 5.66 23.59
N ALA A 281 -6.26 6.13 23.35
CA ALA A 281 -5.08 5.30 23.08
C ALA A 281 -3.91 5.80 23.91
N VAL A 282 -2.95 4.91 24.16
CA VAL A 282 -1.66 5.29 24.77
C VAL A 282 -0.80 5.92 23.69
N ARG A 283 -0.48 7.20 23.85
CA ARG A 283 0.52 7.92 23.05
C ARG A 283 1.89 7.69 23.66
N VAL A 284 2.83 7.33 22.80
CA VAL A 284 4.25 7.20 23.14
C VAL A 284 5.03 8.17 22.26
N THR A 285 5.61 9.20 22.87
CA THR A 285 6.43 10.20 22.19
C THR A 285 7.90 9.90 22.47
N VAL A 286 8.72 9.86 21.42
CA VAL A 286 10.13 9.50 21.51
C VAL A 286 11.02 10.56 20.88
N GLY A 287 11.98 11.09 21.62
CA GLY A 287 13.00 12.00 21.09
C GLY A 287 12.52 13.43 20.89
N ASP A 288 11.82 14.01 21.87
CA ASP A 288 11.65 15.46 22.01
C ASP A 288 12.98 16.12 22.35
N SER A 289 13.83 15.43 23.12
CA SER A 289 15.20 15.84 23.42
C SER A 289 16.20 14.72 23.14
N VAL A 290 17.44 15.11 22.80
CA VAL A 290 18.54 14.18 22.49
C VAL A 290 19.69 14.47 23.45
N SER A 291 20.05 13.50 24.28
CA SER A 291 21.18 13.59 25.21
C SER A 291 22.38 12.76 24.68
N GLY A 292 23.61 13.25 24.94
CA GLY A 292 24.83 12.54 24.53
C GLY A 292 25.29 12.76 23.08
N GLY A 293 24.72 13.73 22.35
CA GLY A 293 25.06 14.06 20.96
C GLY A 293 24.11 13.42 19.94
N LEU A 294 24.18 13.85 18.67
CA LEU A 294 23.35 13.35 17.57
C LEU A 294 24.03 12.14 16.92
N GLY A 295 23.68 10.92 17.31
CA GLY A 295 24.17 9.72 16.62
C GLY A 295 23.57 8.39 17.08
N ALA A 296 24.07 7.27 16.54
CA ALA A 296 23.55 5.92 16.80
C ALA A 296 23.56 5.51 18.30
N GLY A 297 24.47 6.10 19.09
CA GLY A 297 24.56 5.92 20.54
C GLY A 297 23.86 7.00 21.36
N ALA A 298 23.12 7.90 20.70
CA ALA A 298 22.34 8.94 21.38
C ALA A 298 21.20 8.31 22.19
N MET A 299 20.95 8.90 23.34
CA MET A 299 19.82 8.54 24.18
C MET A 299 18.70 9.54 23.93
N LEU A 300 17.51 9.00 23.67
CA LEU A 300 16.29 9.75 23.39
C LEU A 300 15.38 9.65 24.60
N ASP A 301 14.76 10.78 24.95
CA ASP A 301 13.71 10.79 25.94
C ASP A 301 12.49 10.00 25.45
N PHE A 302 11.74 9.50 26.44
CA PHE A 302 10.65 8.56 26.24
C PHE A 302 9.48 8.95 27.13
N LYS A 303 8.39 9.42 26.51
CA LYS A 303 7.19 9.91 27.20
C LYS A 303 5.99 9.04 26.86
N VAL A 304 5.25 8.61 27.88
CA VAL A 304 4.04 7.81 27.74
C VAL A 304 2.88 8.58 28.34
N GLU A 305 1.85 8.87 27.55
CA GLU A 305 0.68 9.63 27.96
C GLU A 305 -0.58 9.02 27.36
N ALA A 306 -1.72 9.22 28.01
CA ALA A 306 -3.00 8.89 27.41
C ALA A 306 -3.40 10.00 26.43
N ALA A 307 -3.87 9.63 25.24
CA ALA A 307 -4.33 10.58 24.23
C ALA A 307 -5.67 10.16 23.61
N LEU A 308 -6.45 11.14 23.19
CA LEU A 308 -7.68 10.96 22.43
C LEU A 308 -7.56 11.72 21.12
N GLU A 309 -7.62 11.00 19.99
CA GLU A 309 -7.49 11.56 18.64
C GLU A 309 -6.28 12.51 18.43
N GLY A 310 -5.14 12.20 19.04
CA GLY A 310 -3.94 13.01 18.88
C GLY A 310 -3.78 14.15 19.89
N GLU A 311 -4.66 14.27 20.88
CA GLU A 311 -4.49 15.22 21.99
C GLU A 311 -4.27 14.50 23.31
N ALA A 312 -3.27 14.94 24.08
CA ALA A 312 -3.02 14.41 25.42
C ALA A 312 -4.25 14.67 26.34
N LEU A 313 -4.52 13.69 27.20
CA LEU A 313 -5.53 13.77 28.25
C LEU A 313 -4.86 14.23 29.55
N SER A 314 -5.54 15.12 30.27
CA SER A 314 -5.11 15.54 31.60
C SER A 314 -5.35 14.44 32.64
N ASP A 315 -4.60 14.46 33.76
CA ASP A 315 -4.78 13.50 34.86
C ASP A 315 -6.23 13.37 35.37
N PRO A 316 -7.02 14.46 35.49
CA PRO A 316 -8.43 14.36 35.88
C PRO A 316 -9.29 13.66 34.83
N GLU A 317 -9.09 13.94 33.54
CA GLU A 317 -9.79 13.28 32.44
C GLU A 317 -9.45 11.79 32.39
N TRP A 318 -8.20 11.46 32.66
CA TRP A 318 -7.73 10.08 32.75
C TRP A 318 -8.36 9.32 33.91
N ARG A 319 -8.39 9.91 35.11
CA ARG A 319 -9.08 9.30 36.27
C ARG A 319 -10.56 9.07 35.97
N ARG A 320 -11.20 9.99 35.24
CA ARG A 320 -12.59 9.85 34.81
C ARG A 320 -12.80 8.67 33.83
N LEU A 321 -11.85 8.41 32.94
CA LEU A 321 -11.87 7.22 32.07
C LEU A 321 -11.77 5.93 32.86
N LEU A 322 -10.86 5.87 33.84
CA LEU A 322 -10.65 4.68 34.66
C LEU A 322 -11.77 4.42 35.66
N ALA A 323 -12.48 5.47 36.10
CA ALA A 323 -13.57 5.39 37.06
C ALA A 323 -14.95 5.16 36.42
N ALA A 324 -15.08 5.24 35.09
CA ALA A 324 -16.36 5.05 34.43
C ALA A 324 -16.85 3.60 34.53
N GLU A 325 -18.09 3.42 34.99
CA GLU A 325 -18.77 2.12 35.06
C GLU A 325 -19.40 1.72 33.72
N SER A 326 -19.71 2.70 32.86
CA SER A 326 -20.24 2.50 31.51
C SER A 326 -19.13 2.50 30.46
N GLY A 327 -19.27 1.68 29.40
CA GLY A 327 -18.35 1.68 28.25
C GLY A 327 -18.35 2.95 27.39
N LEU A 328 -19.12 3.98 27.78
CA LEU A 328 -19.15 5.32 27.18
C LEU A 328 -18.79 6.39 28.21
N VAL A 329 -17.89 7.29 27.84
CA VAL A 329 -17.49 8.44 28.66
C VAL A 329 -17.57 9.73 27.84
N PHE A 330 -18.08 10.80 28.44
CA PHE A 330 -18.12 12.13 27.81
C PHE A 330 -16.81 12.89 28.09
N LEU A 331 -16.00 13.11 27.05
CA LEU A 331 -14.72 13.80 27.10
C LEU A 331 -14.60 14.82 25.98
N LYS A 332 -13.99 15.98 26.26
CA LYS A 332 -13.72 17.05 25.29
C LYS A 332 -14.93 17.36 24.37
N GLY A 333 -16.13 17.39 24.95
CA GLY A 333 -17.38 17.73 24.25
C GLY A 333 -18.03 16.60 23.43
N ARG A 334 -17.59 15.35 23.57
CA ARG A 334 -18.12 14.19 22.83
C ARG A 334 -18.12 12.89 23.64
N TRP A 335 -18.94 11.93 23.21
CA TRP A 335 -18.96 10.58 23.77
C TRP A 335 -17.90 9.69 23.10
N VAL A 336 -17.21 8.92 23.92
CA VAL A 336 -16.06 8.09 23.52
C VAL A 336 -16.27 6.68 24.08
N GLU A 337 -16.00 5.68 23.24
CA GLU A 337 -15.99 4.26 23.64
C GLU A 337 -14.73 3.94 24.45
N VAL A 338 -14.88 3.33 25.62
CA VAL A 338 -13.78 3.03 26.53
C VAL A 338 -13.80 1.56 26.92
N ASP A 339 -12.71 0.87 26.64
CA ASP A 339 -12.42 -0.46 27.16
C ASP A 339 -11.37 -0.32 28.27
N ARG A 340 -11.82 -0.28 29.52
CA ARG A 340 -10.98 -0.01 30.69
C ARG A 340 -9.88 -1.07 30.85
N GLU A 341 -10.21 -2.34 30.64
CA GLU A 341 -9.26 -3.44 30.83
C GLU A 341 -8.12 -3.36 29.82
N LYS A 342 -8.45 -3.18 28.53
CA LYS A 342 -7.42 -3.06 27.47
C LYS A 342 -6.57 -1.82 27.65
N LEU A 343 -7.19 -0.69 28.02
CA LEU A 343 -6.49 0.57 28.22
C LEU A 343 -5.53 0.51 29.42
N ALA A 344 -5.95 -0.10 30.54
CA ALA A 344 -5.10 -0.30 31.71
C ALA A 344 -3.95 -1.28 31.44
N GLN A 345 -4.21 -2.37 30.69
CA GLN A 345 -3.17 -3.32 30.27
C GLN A 345 -2.12 -2.67 29.36
N ALA A 346 -2.56 -1.89 28.36
CA ALA A 346 -1.67 -1.18 27.45
C ALA A 346 -0.77 -0.19 28.21
N MET A 347 -1.33 0.57 29.15
CA MET A 347 -0.56 1.52 29.95
C MET A 347 0.41 0.82 30.90
N ALA A 348 -0.01 -0.24 31.60
CA ALA A 348 0.87 -1.02 32.47
C ALA A 348 2.04 -1.66 31.69
N HIS A 349 1.79 -2.09 30.45
CA HIS A 349 2.85 -2.57 29.55
C HIS A 349 3.86 -1.46 29.22
N TRP A 350 3.40 -0.29 28.79
CA TRP A 350 4.29 0.80 28.41
C TRP A 350 5.01 1.44 29.60
N GLU A 351 4.41 1.42 30.78
CA GLU A 351 5.06 1.82 32.02
C GLU A 351 6.17 0.84 32.41
N LYS A 352 5.96 -0.47 32.23
CA LYS A 352 7.04 -1.47 32.38
C LYS A 352 8.15 -1.26 31.36
N VAL A 353 7.81 -0.92 30.11
CA VAL A 353 8.82 -0.58 29.08
C VAL A 353 9.59 0.68 29.47
N ARG A 354 8.92 1.70 30.04
CA ARG A 354 9.56 2.92 30.55
C ARG A 354 10.50 2.63 31.72
N GLN A 355 10.11 1.73 32.64
CA GLN A 355 10.95 1.32 33.77
C GLN A 355 12.12 0.42 33.35
N ALA A 356 11.94 -0.38 32.30
CA ALA A 356 12.98 -1.24 31.73
C ALA A 356 13.96 -0.46 30.83
N ALA A 357 13.49 0.61 30.18
CA ALA A 357 14.37 1.63 29.62
C ALA A 357 15.15 2.24 30.80
N ARG A 358 16.48 2.21 30.71
CA ARG A 358 17.37 2.71 31.78
C ARG A 358 17.03 4.19 32.07
N GLU A 359 17.35 4.70 33.26
CA GLU A 359 17.09 6.09 33.67
C GLU A 359 17.55 7.14 32.64
N ASP A 360 18.48 6.78 31.73
CA ASP A 360 19.04 7.61 30.68
C ASP A 360 18.23 7.69 29.36
N GLY A 361 17.13 6.94 29.18
CA GLY A 361 16.27 6.96 27.97
C GLY A 361 16.33 5.71 27.08
N ILE A 362 15.93 5.82 25.81
CA ILE A 362 16.03 4.73 24.81
C ILE A 362 17.01 5.07 23.68
N SER A 363 17.68 4.07 23.11
CA SER A 363 18.63 4.30 22.02
C SER A 363 17.92 4.69 20.71
N PHE A 364 18.64 5.34 19.81
CA PHE A 364 18.13 5.68 18.47
C PHE A 364 17.59 4.45 17.71
N LEU A 365 18.28 3.31 17.76
CA LEU A 365 17.86 2.10 17.05
C LEU A 365 16.56 1.52 17.61
N GLU A 366 16.40 1.57 18.93
CA GLU A 366 15.18 1.16 19.63
C GLU A 366 14.01 2.08 19.29
N ALA A 367 14.22 3.39 19.30
CA ALA A 367 13.23 4.38 18.87
C ALA A 367 12.74 4.11 17.45
N MET A 368 13.65 3.80 16.52
CA MET A 368 13.30 3.45 15.15
C MET A 368 12.43 2.20 15.06
N ARG A 369 12.70 1.16 15.87
CA ARG A 369 11.83 -0.04 15.95
C ARG A 369 10.44 0.31 16.44
N LEU A 370 10.33 1.11 17.50
CA LEU A 370 9.06 1.53 18.05
C LEU A 370 8.21 2.31 17.04
N LEU A 371 8.81 3.30 16.37
CA LEU A 371 8.12 4.10 15.36
C LEU A 371 7.65 3.29 14.16
N ALA A 372 8.38 2.23 13.81
CA ALA A 372 7.99 1.32 12.75
C ALA A 372 6.92 0.30 13.18
N GLY A 373 6.53 0.26 14.46
CA GLY A 373 5.64 -0.77 14.99
C GLY A 373 6.29 -2.15 15.05
N ALA A 374 7.62 -2.20 15.12
CA ALA A 374 8.41 -3.39 15.42
C ALA A 374 8.63 -3.50 16.94
N PRO A 375 8.73 -4.72 17.49
CA PRO A 375 9.01 -4.90 18.91
C PRO A 375 10.41 -4.36 19.27
N MET A 376 10.56 -3.80 20.48
CA MET A 376 11.84 -3.31 21.02
C MET A 376 12.90 -4.41 21.02
N ASP A 377 12.52 -5.55 21.60
CA ASP A 377 13.25 -6.80 21.49
C ASP A 377 12.56 -7.65 20.43
N MET A 378 13.24 -7.83 19.30
CA MET A 378 12.80 -8.67 18.18
C MET A 378 12.67 -10.17 18.55
N ALA A 379 12.99 -10.56 19.78
CA ALA A 379 12.69 -11.88 20.35
C ALA A 379 11.31 -11.99 21.04
N SER A 380 10.71 -10.87 21.46
CA SER A 380 9.36 -10.88 22.04
C SER A 380 8.34 -11.10 20.92
N GLY A 381 7.48 -12.11 21.11
CA GLY A 381 6.48 -12.53 20.12
C GLY A 381 5.68 -11.36 19.55
N ALA A 382 5.27 -11.49 18.30
CA ALA A 382 4.52 -10.46 17.60
C ALA A 382 3.31 -10.00 18.43
N ARG A 383 3.26 -8.70 18.77
CA ARG A 383 2.06 -8.06 19.31
C ARG A 383 0.86 -8.48 18.47
N THR A 384 -0.22 -8.93 19.12
CA THR A 384 -1.49 -9.15 18.43
C THR A 384 -1.93 -7.81 17.80
N ASP A 385 -2.54 -7.86 16.62
CA ASP A 385 -3.02 -6.64 15.94
C ASP A 385 -4.05 -5.88 16.81
N GLU A 386 -4.63 -6.52 17.83
CA GLU A 386 -5.48 -5.87 18.83
C GLU A 386 -4.72 -4.94 19.79
N GLU A 387 -3.54 -5.32 20.29
CA GLU A 387 -2.74 -4.49 21.21
C GLU A 387 -2.18 -3.24 20.51
N ARG A 388 -1.88 -3.34 19.22
CA ARG A 388 -1.41 -2.22 18.38
C ARG A 388 -2.47 -1.14 18.19
N ARG A 389 -3.76 -1.50 18.22
CA ARG A 389 -4.88 -0.55 18.02
C ARG A 389 -5.02 0.45 19.17
N TRP A 390 -4.46 0.15 20.33
CA TRP A 390 -4.55 0.99 21.53
C TRP A 390 -3.28 1.79 21.80
N THR A 391 -2.27 1.71 20.93
CA THR A 391 -1.04 2.47 21.09
C THR A 391 -0.69 3.23 19.81
N PHE A 392 -0.37 4.51 19.95
CA PHE A 392 0.23 5.32 18.90
C PHE A 392 1.64 5.75 19.31
N VAL A 393 2.64 5.44 18.50
CA VAL A 393 4.03 5.89 18.71
C VAL A 393 4.34 7.00 17.73
N GLU A 394 4.84 8.13 18.22
CA GLU A 394 5.24 9.29 17.41
C GLU A 394 6.66 9.75 17.75
N ALA A 395 7.31 10.35 16.75
CA ALA A 395 8.61 10.97 16.94
C ALA A 395 8.40 12.37 17.51
N GLY A 396 9.09 12.67 18.60
CA GLY A 396 9.20 14.01 19.15
C GLY A 396 9.93 14.96 18.20
N GLU A 397 9.96 16.25 18.54
CA GLU A 397 10.39 17.31 17.60
C GLU A 397 11.82 17.08 17.04
N ALA A 398 12.77 16.74 17.91
CA ALA A 398 14.16 16.53 17.51
C ALA A 398 14.32 15.28 16.60
N LEU A 399 13.72 14.15 16.98
CA LEU A 399 13.76 12.93 16.17
C LEU A 399 13.00 13.10 14.85
N ALA A 400 11.87 13.79 14.85
CA ALA A 400 11.11 14.12 13.65
C ALA A 400 11.93 14.98 12.68
N GLY A 401 12.73 15.93 13.20
CA GLY A 401 13.70 16.71 12.41
C GLY A 401 14.73 15.83 11.71
N ILE A 402 15.36 14.91 12.44
CA ILE A 402 16.34 13.95 11.89
C ILE A 402 15.68 13.08 10.81
N LEU A 403 14.51 12.52 11.10
CA LEU A 403 13.76 11.68 10.15
C LEU A 403 13.37 12.43 8.88
N ARG A 404 13.06 13.73 8.99
CA ARG A 404 12.76 14.57 7.84
C ARG A 404 13.99 14.74 6.97
N GLU A 405 15.15 15.04 7.54
CA GLU A 405 16.41 15.20 6.80
C GLU A 405 16.88 13.87 6.18
N LEU A 406 16.67 12.73 6.86
CA LEU A 406 16.93 11.40 6.29
C LEU A 406 16.07 11.10 5.05
N ARG A 407 14.82 11.56 5.05
CA ARG A 407 13.86 11.34 3.96
C ARG A 407 13.99 12.36 2.83
N LEU A 408 14.38 13.58 3.16
CA LEU A 408 14.52 14.72 2.25
C LEU A 408 15.93 15.30 2.40
N PRO A 409 16.95 14.61 1.83
CA PRO A 409 18.32 15.06 1.94
C PRO A 409 18.54 16.43 1.30
N GLN A 410 19.31 17.26 1.98
CA GLN A 410 19.75 18.55 1.46
C GLN A 410 20.97 18.40 0.54
N ALA A 411 21.07 19.25 -0.48
CA ALA A 411 22.22 19.28 -1.37
C ALA A 411 23.47 19.82 -0.68
N ALA A 412 24.62 19.15 -0.89
CA ALA A 412 25.90 19.71 -0.48
C ALA A 412 26.23 20.98 -1.29
N ASP A 413 26.59 22.05 -0.60
CA ASP A 413 27.13 23.25 -1.24
C ASP A 413 28.52 22.94 -1.84
N GLU A 414 28.76 23.39 -3.06
CA GLU A 414 29.99 23.16 -3.83
C GLU A 414 31.18 23.85 -3.16
N LYS A 415 30.93 24.98 -2.49
CA LYS A 415 31.94 25.71 -1.73
C LYS A 415 32.54 24.85 -0.62
N VAL A 416 31.83 23.83 -0.13
CA VAL A 416 32.30 22.96 0.95
C VAL A 416 33.48 22.10 0.50
N PHE A 417 33.61 21.79 -0.80
CA PHE A 417 34.77 21.09 -1.34
C PHE A 417 35.97 21.99 -1.61
N GLY A 418 35.81 23.33 -1.55
CA GLY A 418 36.86 24.34 -1.69
C GLY A 418 37.90 24.06 -2.77
N GLY A 419 37.45 23.57 -3.94
CA GLY A 419 38.28 23.29 -5.11
C GLY A 419 39.03 21.96 -5.10
N ASP A 420 38.98 21.14 -4.05
CA ASP A 420 39.70 19.86 -3.99
C ASP A 420 39.06 18.77 -4.87
N LEU A 421 37.74 18.84 -5.04
CA LEU A 421 37.00 18.00 -5.97
C LEU A 421 37.13 18.57 -7.39
N LYS A 422 37.83 17.85 -8.27
CA LYS A 422 38.06 18.20 -9.68
C LYS A 422 36.94 17.65 -10.57
N ALA A 423 35.70 17.83 -10.15
CA ALA A 423 34.50 17.42 -10.87
C ALA A 423 33.34 18.36 -10.56
N GLU A 424 32.49 18.62 -11.55
CA GLU A 424 31.20 19.28 -11.35
C GLU A 424 30.15 18.23 -11.00
N LEU A 425 29.57 18.32 -9.81
CA LEU A 425 28.57 17.38 -9.35
C LEU A 425 27.19 17.80 -9.86
N ARG A 426 26.48 16.86 -10.50
CA ARG A 426 25.07 17.07 -10.87
C ARG A 426 24.21 17.32 -9.61
N PRO A 427 23.05 17.99 -9.73
CA PRO A 427 22.21 18.31 -8.56
C PRO A 427 21.90 17.11 -7.68
N TYR A 428 21.52 15.98 -8.27
CA TYR A 428 21.29 14.75 -7.51
C TYR A 428 22.56 14.25 -6.82
N GLN A 429 23.73 14.31 -7.46
CA GLN A 429 24.99 13.90 -6.85
C GLN A 429 25.32 14.76 -5.63
N ARG A 430 25.07 16.08 -5.68
CA ARG A 430 25.23 16.98 -4.53
C ARG A 430 24.32 16.59 -3.37
N THR A 431 23.06 16.26 -3.66
CA THR A 431 22.12 15.70 -2.67
C THR A 431 22.61 14.39 -2.07
N GLY A 432 23.18 13.49 -2.88
CA GLY A 432 23.72 12.22 -2.39
C GLY A 432 24.94 12.41 -1.50
N VAL A 433 25.86 13.32 -1.83
CA VAL A 433 27.01 13.64 -0.95
C VAL A 433 26.54 14.27 0.37
N GLY A 434 25.56 15.18 0.31
CA GLY A 434 24.96 15.79 1.50
C GLY A 434 24.34 14.74 2.43
N TRP A 435 23.55 13.82 1.86
CA TRP A 435 22.94 12.70 2.59
C TRP A 435 23.97 11.76 3.23
N LEU A 436 25.00 11.37 2.47
CA LEU A 436 26.08 10.52 2.98
C LEU A 436 26.83 11.18 4.14
N ARG A 437 27.11 12.49 4.03
CA ARG A 437 27.77 13.26 5.08
C ARG A 437 26.90 13.33 6.34
N PHE A 438 25.60 13.56 6.17
CA PHE A 438 24.65 13.64 7.28
C PHE A 438 24.62 12.32 8.07
N LEU A 439 24.41 11.19 7.39
CA LEU A 439 24.44 9.85 8.01
C LEU A 439 25.78 9.55 8.68
N SER A 440 26.90 9.90 8.02
CA SER A 440 28.25 9.70 8.58
C SER A 440 28.51 10.52 9.86
N ARG A 441 27.91 11.71 9.99
CA ARG A 441 27.98 12.52 11.21
C ARG A 441 27.15 11.92 12.35
N LEU A 442 26.02 11.32 12.02
CA LEU A 442 25.18 10.58 12.97
C LEU A 442 25.75 9.20 13.34
N GLY A 443 26.85 8.76 12.72
CA GLY A 443 27.38 7.40 12.90
C GLY A 443 26.40 6.32 12.43
N LEU A 444 25.49 6.67 11.53
CA LEU A 444 24.52 5.75 10.93
C LEU A 444 25.06 5.20 9.61
N GLY A 445 24.56 4.03 9.22
CA GLY A 445 24.89 3.42 7.94
C GLY A 445 24.09 4.02 6.77
N ALA A 446 24.69 4.04 5.58
CA ALA A 446 24.04 4.50 4.36
C ALA A 446 24.17 3.49 3.22
N CYS A 447 23.07 3.18 2.53
CA CYS A 447 23.06 2.41 1.29
C CYS A 447 22.83 3.36 0.11
N LEU A 448 23.87 3.64 -0.66
CA LEU A 448 23.75 4.37 -1.93
C LEU A 448 23.46 3.37 -3.05
N ALA A 449 22.18 3.26 -3.36
CA ALA A 449 21.60 2.30 -4.28
C ALA A 449 21.27 2.89 -5.66
N ASP A 450 21.96 3.96 -6.07
CA ASP A 450 21.81 4.56 -7.38
C ASP A 450 22.12 3.56 -8.51
N ASP A 451 21.35 3.67 -9.61
CA ASP A 451 21.61 2.90 -10.82
C ASP A 451 23.06 3.04 -11.31
N MET A 452 23.60 1.96 -11.86
CA MET A 452 24.96 1.91 -12.38
C MET A 452 25.18 3.00 -13.44
N GLY A 453 26.20 3.84 -13.25
CA GLY A 453 26.52 4.96 -14.16
C GLY A 453 26.01 6.33 -13.68
N LEU A 454 25.25 6.41 -12.58
CA LEU A 454 24.88 7.70 -11.97
C LEU A 454 26.03 8.38 -11.19
N GLY A 455 27.22 7.75 -11.14
CA GLY A 455 28.40 8.30 -10.47
C GLY A 455 28.37 8.11 -8.96
N LYS A 456 28.27 6.86 -8.47
CA LYS A 456 28.41 6.54 -7.04
C LYS A 456 29.83 6.82 -6.53
N THR A 457 30.84 6.48 -7.34
CA THR A 457 32.27 6.68 -7.03
C THR A 457 32.58 8.15 -6.71
N VAL A 458 32.21 9.08 -7.60
CA VAL A 458 32.48 10.52 -7.38
C VAL A 458 31.76 11.07 -6.15
N GLN A 459 30.58 10.55 -5.80
CA GLN A 459 29.87 10.92 -4.58
C GLN A 459 30.63 10.48 -3.32
N VAL A 460 31.18 9.25 -3.32
CA VAL A 460 32.01 8.76 -2.20
C VAL A 460 33.33 9.51 -2.09
N LEU A 461 34.00 9.81 -3.22
CA LEU A 461 35.20 10.64 -3.22
C LEU A 461 34.92 12.05 -2.66
N GLY A 462 33.77 12.63 -3.02
CA GLY A 462 33.28 13.87 -2.43
C GLY A 462 33.12 13.77 -0.91
N LEU A 463 32.51 12.69 -0.40
CA LEU A 463 32.39 12.44 1.04
C LEU A 463 33.77 12.35 1.72
N LEU A 464 34.73 11.60 1.14
CA LEU A 464 36.07 11.44 1.70
C LEU A 464 36.82 12.77 1.82
N LEU A 465 36.70 13.64 0.81
CA LEU A 465 37.27 15.00 0.85
C LEU A 465 36.67 15.85 1.98
N LEU A 466 35.34 15.73 2.20
CA LEU A 466 34.69 16.42 3.31
C LEU A 466 35.15 15.90 4.66
N LEU A 467 35.32 14.58 4.81
CA LEU A 467 35.84 13.96 6.04
C LEU A 467 37.30 14.36 6.32
N LYS A 468 38.15 14.43 5.29
CA LYS A 468 39.53 14.94 5.40
C LYS A 468 39.56 16.33 6.02
N ARG A 469 38.78 17.27 5.48
CA ARG A 469 38.68 18.65 5.99
C ARG A 469 38.14 18.74 7.40
N GLU A 470 37.21 17.84 7.77
CA GLU A 470 36.70 17.76 9.14
C GLU A 470 37.76 17.25 10.12
N ASN A 471 38.64 16.34 9.68
CA ASN A 471 39.76 15.86 10.48
C ASN A 471 40.83 16.94 10.66
N GLU A 472 41.14 17.72 9.63
CA GLU A 472 42.13 18.84 9.70
C GLU A 472 41.73 19.93 10.70
N ARG A 473 40.44 20.05 11.04
CA ARG A 473 39.92 21.05 11.99
C ARG A 473 39.94 20.58 13.45
N LYS A 474 40.20 19.30 13.72
CA LYS A 474 40.27 18.75 15.07
C LYS A 474 41.74 18.48 15.40
N ASP A 475 42.26 19.05 16.48
CA ASP A 475 43.64 18.85 16.98
C ASP A 475 43.88 17.41 17.54
N GLY A 476 43.55 16.37 16.76
CA GLY A 476 43.59 14.98 17.19
C GLY A 476 43.86 13.99 16.06
N GLN A 477 44.18 12.74 16.43
CA GLN A 477 44.52 11.64 15.51
C GLN A 477 43.41 11.39 14.47
N ALA A 478 43.59 11.91 13.26
CA ALA A 478 42.74 11.64 12.11
C ALA A 478 42.70 10.13 11.84
N ARG A 479 41.51 9.55 11.82
CA ARG A 479 41.31 8.13 11.48
C ARG A 479 41.10 7.97 9.98
N PRO A 480 41.77 7.00 9.33
CA PRO A 480 41.58 6.74 7.90
C PRO A 480 40.19 6.12 7.63
N SER A 481 39.78 6.17 6.37
CA SER A 481 38.65 5.40 5.84
C SER A 481 39.14 4.11 5.17
N VAL A 482 38.30 3.07 5.11
CA VAL A 482 38.57 1.84 4.36
C VAL A 482 37.50 1.61 3.30
N LEU A 483 37.92 1.26 2.09
CA LEU A 483 37.05 0.87 0.99
C LEU A 483 37.36 -0.56 0.61
N VAL A 484 36.35 -1.43 0.69
CA VAL A 484 36.43 -2.85 0.33
C VAL A 484 35.62 -3.05 -0.95
N LEU A 485 36.28 -3.49 -2.02
CA LEU A 485 35.67 -3.61 -3.34
C LEU A 485 36.09 -4.92 -4.05
N PRO A 486 35.39 -5.35 -5.12
CA PRO A 486 35.89 -6.42 -5.99
C PRO A 486 37.26 -6.06 -6.56
N ALA A 487 38.20 -7.01 -6.60
CA ALA A 487 39.57 -6.72 -7.05
C ALA A 487 39.62 -6.04 -8.43
N SER A 488 38.71 -6.44 -9.35
CA SER A 488 38.58 -5.87 -10.69
C SER A 488 38.25 -4.37 -10.73
N LEU A 489 37.75 -3.78 -9.64
CA LEU A 489 37.41 -2.35 -9.58
C LEU A 489 38.56 -1.49 -9.02
N LEU A 490 39.67 -2.07 -8.53
CA LEU A 490 40.78 -1.32 -7.93
C LEU A 490 41.38 -0.30 -8.91
N ALA A 491 41.67 -0.72 -10.14
CA ALA A 491 42.21 0.14 -11.17
C ALA A 491 41.26 1.30 -11.51
N ASN A 492 39.94 1.05 -11.58
CA ASN A 492 38.94 2.08 -11.83
C ASN A 492 38.90 3.12 -10.70
N TRP A 493 38.85 2.66 -9.45
CA TRP A 493 38.88 3.56 -8.28
C TRP A 493 40.17 4.39 -8.23
N LYS A 494 41.31 3.81 -8.58
CA LYS A 494 42.60 4.53 -8.67
C LYS A 494 42.56 5.63 -9.73
N ALA A 495 42.05 5.32 -10.93
CA ALA A 495 41.91 6.28 -12.01
C ALA A 495 40.93 7.41 -11.65
N GLU A 496 39.77 7.08 -11.06
CA GLU A 496 38.78 8.06 -10.64
C GLU A 496 39.28 8.94 -9.48
N LEU A 497 40.01 8.37 -8.52
CA LEU A 497 40.63 9.14 -7.42
C LEU A 497 41.65 10.15 -7.97
N ALA A 498 42.56 9.71 -8.85
CA ALA A 498 43.55 10.59 -9.47
C ALA A 498 42.89 11.71 -10.29
N ARG A 499 41.78 11.40 -10.97
CA ARG A 499 41.03 12.37 -11.78
C ARG A 499 40.23 13.36 -10.94
N PHE A 500 39.47 12.89 -9.95
CA PHE A 500 38.45 13.68 -9.27
C PHE A 500 38.87 14.19 -7.90
N ALA A 501 39.72 13.48 -7.16
CA ALA A 501 40.11 13.83 -5.80
C ALA A 501 41.61 13.62 -5.54
N PRO A 502 42.51 14.25 -6.33
CA PRO A 502 43.96 14.06 -6.20
C PRO A 502 44.54 14.55 -4.86
N ALA A 503 43.77 15.34 -4.09
CA ALA A 503 44.16 15.80 -2.76
C ALA A 503 44.06 14.72 -1.66
N LEU A 504 43.42 13.57 -1.95
CA LEU A 504 43.32 12.44 -1.01
C LEU A 504 44.61 11.61 -1.03
N CYS A 505 45.21 11.40 0.14
CA CYS A 505 46.28 10.43 0.32
C CYS A 505 45.68 9.02 0.47
N ALA A 506 45.79 8.21 -0.58
CA ALA A 506 45.24 6.86 -0.62
C ALA A 506 46.31 5.77 -0.72
N LYS A 507 46.07 4.63 -0.08
CA LYS A 507 46.87 3.40 -0.24
C LYS A 507 46.01 2.27 -0.84
N PHE A 508 46.51 1.62 -1.89
CA PHE A 508 45.87 0.46 -2.52
C PHE A 508 46.51 -0.81 -1.99
N LEU A 509 45.89 -1.41 -0.99
CA LEU A 509 46.38 -2.62 -0.31
C LEU A 509 45.95 -3.87 -1.08
N HIS A 510 46.67 -4.16 -2.16
CA HIS A 510 46.49 -5.37 -2.97
C HIS A 510 47.83 -5.76 -3.65
N PRO A 511 48.13 -7.06 -3.84
CA PRO A 511 49.38 -7.48 -4.46
C PRO A 511 49.63 -6.97 -5.89
N SER A 512 48.58 -6.54 -6.62
CA SER A 512 48.73 -5.92 -7.94
C SER A 512 49.18 -4.46 -7.89
N GLU A 513 49.09 -3.82 -6.73
CA GLU A 513 49.35 -2.38 -6.53
C GLU A 513 50.46 -2.11 -5.52
N MET A 514 50.81 -3.11 -4.72
CA MET A 514 51.75 -2.99 -3.61
C MET A 514 52.50 -4.30 -3.39
N GLU A 515 53.82 -4.18 -3.26
CA GLU A 515 54.72 -5.31 -3.00
C GLU A 515 54.40 -6.01 -1.67
N ALA A 516 54.59 -7.34 -1.64
CA ALA A 516 54.28 -8.15 -0.46
C ALA A 516 55.05 -7.69 0.81
N GLY A 517 56.29 -7.22 0.63
CA GLY A 517 57.12 -6.67 1.71
C GLY A 517 56.54 -5.38 2.32
N GLU A 518 55.95 -4.51 1.51
CA GLU A 518 55.31 -3.28 1.97
C GLU A 518 54.02 -3.59 2.74
N ILE A 519 53.19 -4.51 2.23
CA ILE A 519 51.99 -4.98 2.91
C ILE A 519 52.35 -5.53 4.30
N ALA A 520 53.41 -6.34 4.38
CA ALA A 520 53.91 -6.88 5.64
C ALA A 520 54.42 -5.79 6.60
N ALA A 521 55.09 -4.76 6.09
CA ALA A 521 55.55 -3.63 6.90
C ALA A 521 54.39 -2.83 7.50
N ILE A 522 53.33 -2.57 6.71
CA ILE A 522 52.10 -1.91 7.18
C ILE A 522 51.45 -2.75 8.30
N SER A 523 51.31 -4.06 8.08
CA SER A 523 50.71 -5.01 9.04
C SER A 523 51.41 -5.00 10.41
N ARG A 524 52.74 -4.82 10.45
CA ARG A 524 53.51 -4.75 11.71
C ARG A 524 53.25 -3.48 12.53
N SER A 525 52.90 -2.37 11.88
CA SER A 525 52.65 -1.09 12.56
C SER A 525 51.60 -0.25 11.86
N PRO A 526 50.31 -0.69 11.84
CA PRO A 526 49.26 -0.02 11.08
C PRO A 526 49.06 1.44 11.48
N ALA A 527 49.07 1.74 12.78
CA ALA A 527 48.87 3.10 13.29
C ALA A 527 49.90 4.10 12.74
N LYS A 528 51.17 3.70 12.66
CA LYS A 528 52.24 4.54 12.11
C LYS A 528 52.15 4.66 10.60
N ALA A 529 51.87 3.54 9.91
CA ALA A 529 51.80 3.50 8.46
C ALA A 529 50.59 4.26 7.88
N LEU A 530 49.52 4.43 8.67
CA LEU A 530 48.27 5.06 8.26
C LEU A 530 48.05 6.47 8.84
N ALA A 531 48.99 7.02 9.62
CA ALA A 531 48.81 8.30 10.31
C ALA A 531 48.46 9.49 9.40
N ASN A 532 48.99 9.50 8.17
CA ASN A 532 48.74 10.54 7.16
C ASN A 532 47.97 10.01 5.94
N VAL A 533 47.25 8.90 6.11
CA VAL A 533 46.47 8.27 5.03
C VAL A 533 45.00 8.63 5.23
N ASP A 534 44.36 9.15 4.20
CA ASP A 534 42.94 9.49 4.23
C ASP A 534 42.07 8.25 3.96
N ALA A 535 42.50 7.39 3.04
CA ALA A 535 41.75 6.21 2.61
C ALA A 535 42.64 4.99 2.27
N VAL A 536 42.19 3.80 2.64
CA VAL A 536 42.78 2.52 2.24
C VAL A 536 41.80 1.77 1.35
N PHE A 537 42.23 1.41 0.15
CA PHE A 537 41.47 0.62 -0.81
C PHE A 537 41.97 -0.83 -0.76
N THR A 538 41.07 -1.79 -0.63
CA THR A 538 41.42 -3.21 -0.59
C THR A 538 40.31 -4.07 -1.15
N SER A 539 40.55 -5.38 -1.28
CA SER A 539 39.56 -6.32 -1.79
C SER A 539 38.93 -7.19 -0.71
N TYR A 540 37.72 -7.71 -0.97
CA TYR A 540 37.05 -8.67 -0.08
C TYR A 540 37.95 -9.86 0.29
N GLY A 541 38.75 -10.35 -0.67
CA GLY A 541 39.71 -11.42 -0.43
C GLY A 541 40.90 -10.99 0.44
N MET A 542 41.36 -9.74 0.31
CA MET A 542 42.45 -9.21 1.15
C MET A 542 42.05 -9.05 2.60
N LEU A 543 40.79 -8.70 2.89
CA LEU A 543 40.29 -8.60 4.25
C LEU A 543 40.43 -9.93 5.03
N LEU A 544 40.30 -11.07 4.35
CA LEU A 544 40.51 -12.39 4.93
C LEU A 544 42.00 -12.70 5.15
N ARG A 545 42.87 -12.24 4.23
CA ARG A 545 44.31 -12.47 4.26
C ARG A 545 45.05 -11.54 5.23
N GLN A 546 44.45 -10.41 5.59
CA GLN A 546 45.05 -9.37 6.42
C GLN A 546 44.19 -9.10 7.67
N PRO A 547 44.25 -9.97 8.69
CA PRO A 547 43.43 -9.88 9.90
C PRO A 547 43.44 -8.51 10.59
N TRP A 548 44.60 -7.85 10.61
CA TRP A 548 44.84 -6.57 11.30
C TRP A 548 43.92 -5.44 10.81
N LEU A 549 43.39 -5.52 9.58
CA LEU A 549 42.43 -4.55 9.06
C LEU A 549 41.17 -4.43 9.94
N ARG A 550 40.80 -5.49 10.66
CA ARG A 550 39.64 -5.54 11.57
C ARG A 550 39.93 -4.91 12.94
N ASP A 551 41.19 -4.81 13.31
CA ASP A 551 41.63 -4.25 14.59
C ASP A 551 41.79 -2.72 14.53
N VAL A 552 41.96 -2.17 13.33
CA VAL A 552 42.05 -0.73 13.08
C VAL A 552 40.68 -0.08 13.29
N SER A 553 40.66 1.08 13.96
CA SER A 553 39.47 1.93 14.08
C SER A 553 39.36 2.89 12.90
N TRP A 554 38.42 2.62 12.01
CA TRP A 554 38.18 3.38 10.80
C TRP A 554 37.17 4.51 11.03
N ARG A 555 37.38 5.65 10.36
CA ARG A 555 36.37 6.72 10.34
C ARG A 555 35.14 6.34 9.53
N LEU A 556 35.37 5.67 8.40
CA LEU A 556 34.34 5.24 7.47
C LEU A 556 34.75 3.89 6.87
N ALA A 557 33.82 2.94 6.81
CA ALA A 557 33.96 1.72 6.01
C ALA A 557 32.99 1.75 4.83
N VAL A 558 33.50 1.67 3.61
CA VAL A 558 32.71 1.65 2.37
C VAL A 558 32.82 0.28 1.72
N LEU A 559 31.70 -0.30 1.33
CA LEU A 559 31.63 -1.51 0.51
C LEU A 559 31.16 -1.11 -0.88
N ASP A 560 31.96 -1.43 -1.90
CA ASP A 560 31.50 -1.36 -3.28
C ASP A 560 31.03 -2.73 -3.75
N GLU A 561 29.96 -2.78 -4.54
CA GLU A 561 29.27 -4.01 -4.92
C GLU A 561 28.87 -4.86 -3.71
N ALA A 562 28.12 -4.23 -2.78
CA ALA A 562 27.74 -4.80 -1.50
C ALA A 562 26.91 -6.10 -1.57
N GLN A 563 26.43 -6.52 -2.74
CA GLN A 563 25.89 -7.87 -2.95
C GLN A 563 26.91 -8.97 -2.61
N ALA A 564 28.20 -8.66 -2.55
CA ALA A 564 29.23 -9.55 -2.04
C ALA A 564 28.94 -10.05 -0.61
N ILE A 565 28.23 -9.28 0.21
CA ILE A 565 27.90 -9.65 1.60
C ILE A 565 26.48 -10.21 1.77
N LYS A 566 25.79 -10.59 0.69
CA LYS A 566 24.39 -11.05 0.76
C LYS A 566 24.15 -12.27 1.65
N ASN A 567 25.12 -13.18 1.73
CA ASN A 567 25.03 -14.37 2.58
C ASN A 567 25.64 -14.09 3.96
N PRO A 568 24.84 -14.05 5.05
CA PRO A 568 25.33 -13.87 6.42
C PRO A 568 26.38 -14.88 6.88
N SER A 569 26.29 -16.11 6.37
CA SER A 569 27.13 -17.21 6.82
C SER A 569 28.52 -17.23 6.16
N ALA A 570 28.69 -16.49 5.07
CA ALA A 570 29.95 -16.49 4.31
C ALA A 570 31.09 -15.87 5.13
N ARG A 571 32.29 -16.47 5.02
CA ARG A 571 33.50 -16.00 5.74
C ARG A 571 33.81 -14.53 5.46
N GLN A 572 33.67 -14.11 4.19
CA GLN A 572 33.87 -12.71 3.80
C GLN A 572 32.88 -11.75 4.47
N THR A 573 31.59 -12.14 4.55
CA THR A 573 30.55 -11.32 5.19
C THR A 573 30.85 -11.12 6.67
N ARG A 574 31.26 -12.19 7.38
CA ARG A 574 31.66 -12.11 8.78
C ARG A 574 32.86 -11.18 8.98
N ALA A 575 33.91 -11.35 8.17
CA ALA A 575 35.11 -10.51 8.24
C ALA A 575 34.81 -9.02 7.97
N VAL A 576 33.92 -8.72 7.02
CA VAL A 576 33.48 -7.34 6.73
C VAL A 576 32.72 -6.74 7.91
N LYS A 577 31.84 -7.52 8.56
CA LYS A 577 31.03 -7.06 9.70
C LYS A 577 31.86 -6.85 10.98
N GLU A 578 33.02 -7.49 11.09
CA GLU A 578 33.98 -7.29 12.18
C GLU A 578 34.75 -5.95 12.08
N LEU A 579 34.66 -5.22 10.95
CA LEU A 579 35.31 -3.91 10.80
C LEU A 579 34.77 -2.90 11.83
N ARG A 580 35.70 -2.31 12.59
CA ARG A 580 35.43 -1.24 13.55
C ARG A 580 35.41 0.10 12.81
N ALA A 581 34.22 0.61 12.52
CA ALA A 581 34.04 1.88 11.82
C ALA A 581 32.99 2.77 12.48
N ASP A 582 33.25 4.09 12.55
CA ASP A 582 32.31 5.07 13.11
C ASP A 582 31.06 5.24 12.22
N ALA A 583 31.22 5.14 10.90
CA ALA A 583 30.14 5.15 9.92
C ALA A 583 30.37 4.11 8.82
N ARG A 584 29.30 3.68 8.15
CA ARG A 584 29.36 2.61 7.15
C ARG A 584 28.56 2.97 5.91
N VAL A 585 29.11 2.71 4.73
CA VAL A 585 28.45 2.96 3.44
C VAL A 585 28.47 1.69 2.61
N ALA A 586 27.35 1.35 2.01
CA ALA A 586 27.25 0.28 1.02
C ALA A 586 26.84 0.87 -0.32
N LEU A 587 27.55 0.52 -1.38
CA LEU A 587 27.24 0.87 -2.76
C LEU A 587 26.74 -0.40 -3.46
N THR A 588 25.60 -0.30 -4.14
CA THR A 588 25.06 -1.41 -4.91
C THR A 588 24.08 -0.88 -5.96
N GLY A 589 23.93 -1.56 -7.10
CA GLY A 589 22.85 -1.26 -8.04
C GLY A 589 21.51 -1.87 -7.64
N THR A 590 21.53 -2.89 -6.77
CA THR A 590 20.38 -3.74 -6.45
C THR A 590 20.38 -4.07 -4.96
N PRO A 591 19.89 -3.17 -4.08
CA PRO A 591 19.98 -3.35 -2.63
C PRO A 591 19.19 -4.54 -2.10
N ILE A 592 18.20 -5.03 -2.86
CA ILE A 592 17.44 -6.25 -2.57
C ILE A 592 17.38 -7.04 -3.87
N GLU A 593 18.06 -8.18 -3.93
CA GLU A 593 18.06 -9.04 -5.11
C GLU A 593 16.92 -10.07 -5.05
N ASN A 594 16.92 -10.94 -4.02
CA ASN A 594 16.11 -12.16 -4.06
C ASN A 594 15.46 -12.58 -2.74
N ARG A 595 16.01 -12.21 -1.57
CA ARG A 595 15.51 -12.68 -0.26
C ARG A 595 15.57 -11.59 0.82
N LEU A 596 14.66 -11.68 1.80
CA LEU A 596 14.69 -10.81 3.00
C LEU A 596 15.98 -10.98 3.82
N SER A 597 16.62 -12.14 3.76
CA SER A 597 17.93 -12.40 4.39
C SER A 597 19.05 -11.52 3.81
N ASP A 598 18.95 -11.14 2.53
CA ASP A 598 19.94 -10.29 1.87
C ASP A 598 19.86 -8.87 2.45
N LEU A 599 18.63 -8.38 2.65
CA LEU A 599 18.35 -7.10 3.31
C LEU A 599 18.87 -7.12 4.74
N TRP A 600 18.59 -8.18 5.51
CA TRP A 600 19.13 -8.32 6.87
C TRP A 600 20.66 -8.26 6.86
N SER A 601 21.32 -8.99 5.96
CA SER A 601 22.78 -9.03 5.93
C SER A 601 23.39 -7.66 5.64
N LEU A 602 22.78 -6.89 4.74
CA LEU A 602 23.16 -5.53 4.43
C LEU A 602 22.97 -4.59 5.63
N PHE A 603 21.82 -4.65 6.30
CA PHE A 603 21.55 -3.80 7.46
C PHE A 603 22.37 -4.15 8.69
N ASP A 604 22.71 -5.42 8.87
CA ASP A 604 23.62 -5.87 9.92
C ASP A 604 25.05 -5.34 9.70
N PHE A 605 25.44 -5.04 8.45
CA PHE A 605 26.62 -4.21 8.19
C PHE A 605 26.33 -2.73 8.44
N LEU A 606 25.30 -2.14 7.83
CA LEU A 606 25.07 -0.68 7.85
C LEU A 606 24.79 -0.14 9.25
N CYS A 607 23.80 -0.71 9.93
CA CYS A 607 23.35 -0.33 11.27
C CYS A 607 23.23 -1.59 12.14
N PRO A 608 24.38 -2.13 12.63
CA PRO A 608 24.40 -3.34 13.43
C PRO A 608 23.40 -3.26 14.58
N GLY A 609 22.60 -4.32 14.73
CA GLY A 609 21.55 -4.37 15.73
C GLY A 609 20.20 -3.86 15.27
N LEU A 610 20.04 -2.93 14.31
CA LEU A 610 18.74 -2.33 13.95
C LEU A 610 17.63 -3.37 13.71
N LEU A 611 17.95 -4.46 13.00
CA LEU A 611 17.02 -5.56 12.70
C LEU A 611 17.13 -6.76 13.65
N GLY A 612 17.90 -6.63 14.75
CA GLY A 612 18.20 -7.72 15.67
C GLY A 612 19.12 -8.79 15.06
N THR A 613 19.23 -9.92 15.76
CA THR A 613 19.92 -11.12 15.25
C THR A 613 19.14 -11.74 14.08
N LEU A 614 19.82 -12.54 13.25
CA LEU A 614 19.18 -13.22 12.11
C LEU A 614 17.95 -14.05 12.53
N LYS A 615 18.05 -14.75 13.67
CA LYS A 615 16.94 -15.57 14.20
C LYS A 615 15.72 -14.72 14.58
N GLN A 616 15.96 -13.57 15.21
CA GLN A 616 14.91 -12.62 15.57
C GLN A 616 14.27 -12.00 14.32
N PHE A 617 15.09 -11.63 13.33
CA PHE A 617 14.60 -11.10 12.06
C PHE A 617 13.75 -12.10 11.29
N ASP A 618 14.16 -13.37 11.23
CA ASP A 618 13.38 -14.43 10.57
C ASP A 618 12.02 -14.64 11.25
N ALA A 619 11.96 -14.60 12.59
CA ALA A 619 10.71 -14.67 13.33
C ALA A 619 9.81 -13.45 13.05
N PHE A 620 10.40 -12.25 13.02
CA PHE A 620 9.68 -11.03 12.66
C PHE A 620 9.14 -11.10 11.23
N ALA A 621 9.95 -11.50 10.26
CA ALA A 621 9.55 -11.61 8.86
C ALA A 621 8.36 -12.57 8.68
N ARG A 622 8.39 -13.74 9.33
CA ARG A 622 7.27 -14.70 9.34
C ARG A 622 5.99 -14.08 9.91
N SER A 623 6.09 -13.34 11.02
CA SER A 623 4.92 -12.67 11.61
C SER A 623 4.29 -11.61 10.71
N LEU A 624 5.04 -11.09 9.73
CA LEU A 624 4.49 -10.16 8.74
C LEU A 624 3.73 -10.91 7.63
N GLU A 625 4.17 -12.12 7.25
CA GLU A 625 3.54 -12.93 6.19
C GLU A 625 2.08 -13.31 6.51
N ASP A 626 1.75 -13.47 7.79
CA ASP A 626 0.41 -13.85 8.25
C ASP A 626 -0.62 -12.69 8.24
N ARG A 627 -0.25 -11.48 7.80
CA ARG A 627 -1.16 -10.31 7.79
C ARG A 627 -1.94 -10.13 6.48
N PRO A 628 -3.26 -9.84 6.55
CA PRO A 628 -4.13 -9.76 5.37
C PRO A 628 -3.91 -8.52 4.48
N ALA A 629 -3.24 -7.46 4.96
CA ALA A 629 -2.85 -6.27 4.17
C ALA A 629 -1.63 -5.55 4.77
N ASP A 630 -0.80 -4.91 3.92
CA ASP A 630 0.37 -4.09 4.30
C ASP A 630 1.42 -4.74 5.24
N ALA A 631 1.48 -6.08 5.22
CA ALA A 631 2.42 -6.93 5.95
C ALA A 631 3.82 -6.31 6.19
N TYR A 632 4.49 -5.85 5.13
CA TYR A 632 5.86 -5.36 5.18
C TYR A 632 6.02 -3.85 5.44
N ALA A 633 4.95 -3.11 5.74
CA ALA A 633 5.03 -1.69 6.03
C ALA A 633 6.00 -1.34 7.18
N PRO A 634 6.02 -2.06 8.32
CA PRO A 634 7.01 -1.88 9.38
C PRO A 634 8.46 -2.01 8.90
N LEU A 635 8.74 -3.06 8.12
CA LEU A 635 10.08 -3.32 7.62
C LEU A 635 10.54 -2.24 6.63
N ARG A 636 9.65 -1.77 5.75
CA ARG A 636 9.94 -0.63 4.87
C ARG A 636 10.19 0.65 5.65
N ALA A 637 9.41 0.92 6.70
CA ALA A 637 9.60 2.11 7.54
C ALA A 637 10.97 2.11 8.23
N LEU A 638 11.45 0.94 8.66
CA LEU A 638 12.79 0.76 9.22
C LEU A 638 13.90 0.93 8.19
N ALA A 639 13.78 0.33 7.00
CA ALA A 639 14.86 0.29 6.04
C ALA A 639 15.00 1.59 5.22
N ARG A 640 13.88 2.21 4.84
CA ARG A 640 13.83 3.33 3.89
C ARG A 640 14.75 4.52 4.24
N PRO A 641 14.89 4.98 5.51
CA PRO A 641 15.72 6.14 5.83
C PRO A 641 17.22 5.96 5.52
N TYR A 642 17.66 4.72 5.38
CA TYR A 642 19.07 4.36 5.18
C TYR A 642 19.38 3.97 3.73
N ILE A 643 18.42 4.06 2.81
CA ILE A 643 18.60 3.70 1.40
C ILE A 643 18.25 4.89 0.52
N LEU A 644 19.24 5.39 -0.21
CA LEU A 644 19.04 6.36 -1.29
C LEU A 644 19.15 5.64 -2.62
N ARG A 645 18.03 5.51 -3.34
CA ARG A 645 17.96 4.87 -4.66
C ARG A 645 17.36 5.82 -5.67
N ARG A 646 18.09 6.05 -6.77
CA ARG A 646 17.65 6.83 -7.92
C ARG A 646 17.84 6.02 -9.19
N LEU A 647 16.84 6.09 -10.06
CA LEU A 647 16.82 5.36 -11.33
C LEU A 647 17.27 6.28 -12.47
N LYS A 648 17.84 5.71 -13.54
CA LYS A 648 18.16 6.50 -14.75
C LYS A 648 16.92 7.05 -15.43
N THR A 649 15.79 6.36 -15.29
CA THR A 649 14.48 6.75 -15.82
C THR A 649 13.79 7.83 -14.99
N ASP A 650 14.37 8.23 -13.85
CA ASP A 650 13.81 9.30 -13.04
C ASP A 650 14.01 10.65 -13.76
N PRO A 651 12.92 11.36 -14.13
CA PRO A 651 13.01 12.64 -14.81
C PRO A 651 13.79 13.70 -14.02
N ALA A 652 13.87 13.57 -12.69
CA ALA A 652 14.63 14.47 -11.84
C ALA A 652 16.16 14.21 -11.86
N VAL A 653 16.61 13.11 -12.47
CA VAL A 653 18.01 12.64 -12.45
C VAL A 653 18.67 12.77 -13.82
N ILE A 654 17.94 12.43 -14.91
CA ILE A 654 18.48 12.44 -16.28
C ILE A 654 17.42 12.94 -17.28
N SER A 655 17.74 13.99 -18.05
CA SER A 655 16.94 14.45 -19.20
C SER A 655 17.49 14.01 -20.57
N ASP A 656 18.73 13.49 -20.63
CA ASP A 656 19.53 13.49 -21.87
C ASP A 656 20.04 12.11 -22.32
N LEU A 657 19.64 11.00 -21.68
CA LEU A 657 20.00 9.66 -22.18
C LEU A 657 18.87 9.10 -23.05
N PRO A 658 19.17 8.60 -24.27
CA PRO A 658 18.17 7.93 -25.09
C PRO A 658 17.66 6.67 -24.37
N ASP A 659 16.39 6.35 -24.56
CA ASP A 659 15.77 5.17 -23.97
C ASP A 659 16.55 3.90 -24.32
N LYS A 660 16.77 3.04 -23.33
CA LYS A 660 17.34 1.71 -23.58
C LYS A 660 16.29 0.88 -24.30
N THR A 661 16.53 0.57 -25.57
CA THR A 661 15.70 -0.38 -26.32
C THR A 661 16.14 -1.80 -26.00
N GLU A 662 15.24 -2.58 -25.39
CA GLU A 662 15.44 -4.02 -25.21
C GLU A 662 14.76 -4.79 -26.35
N VAL A 663 15.56 -5.53 -27.11
CA VAL A 663 15.08 -6.37 -28.22
C VAL A 663 15.45 -7.82 -27.92
N GLN A 664 14.43 -8.68 -27.83
CA GLN A 664 14.66 -10.12 -27.71
C GLN A 664 14.98 -10.70 -29.09
N ALA A 665 16.24 -11.11 -29.27
CA ALA A 665 16.68 -11.83 -30.47
C ALA A 665 16.45 -13.33 -30.31
N PHE A 666 15.37 -13.84 -30.90
CA PHE A 666 15.08 -15.26 -30.95
C PHE A 666 15.92 -15.94 -32.04
N CYS A 667 16.37 -17.17 -31.76
CA CYS A 667 17.08 -18.02 -32.71
C CYS A 667 16.52 -19.44 -32.64
N ALA A 668 16.46 -20.13 -33.78
CA ALA A 668 16.10 -21.54 -33.83
C ALA A 668 17.28 -22.41 -33.39
N LEU A 669 17.01 -23.61 -32.87
CA LEU A 669 18.05 -24.61 -32.68
C LEU A 669 18.45 -25.21 -34.04
N THR A 670 19.74 -25.41 -34.28
CA THR A 670 20.18 -26.21 -35.42
C THR A 670 19.73 -27.67 -35.26
N ARG A 671 19.72 -28.45 -36.34
CA ARG A 671 19.37 -29.89 -36.29
C ARG A 671 20.22 -30.65 -35.27
N LYS A 672 21.51 -30.33 -35.19
CA LYS A 672 22.45 -30.93 -34.23
C LYS A 672 22.10 -30.54 -32.80
N GLN A 673 21.79 -29.27 -32.54
CA GLN A 673 21.35 -28.80 -31.23
C GLN A 673 20.03 -29.45 -30.81
N ALA A 674 19.04 -29.51 -31.70
CA ALA A 674 17.73 -30.11 -31.44
C ALA A 674 17.86 -31.60 -31.05
N ALA A 675 18.62 -32.38 -31.82
CA ALA A 675 18.85 -33.80 -31.52
C ALA A 675 19.55 -34.02 -30.17
N LEU A 676 20.56 -33.20 -29.84
CA LEU A 676 21.22 -33.24 -28.54
C LEU A 676 20.28 -32.83 -27.41
N TYR A 677 19.45 -31.82 -27.64
CA TYR A 677 18.50 -31.32 -26.65
C TYR A 677 17.43 -32.36 -26.35
N GLU A 678 16.79 -32.94 -27.36
CA GLU A 678 15.78 -34.00 -27.21
C GLU A 678 16.33 -35.22 -26.48
N ARG A 679 17.52 -35.69 -26.88
CA ARG A 679 18.21 -36.78 -26.16
C ARG A 679 18.44 -36.43 -24.69
N SER A 680 18.81 -35.18 -24.40
CA SER A 680 19.04 -34.72 -23.03
C SER A 680 17.74 -34.61 -22.22
N VAL A 681 16.61 -34.29 -22.85
CA VAL A 681 15.29 -34.32 -22.20
C VAL A 681 14.91 -35.76 -21.84
N GLU A 682 15.14 -36.70 -22.75
CA GLU A 682 14.83 -38.11 -22.51
C GLU A 682 15.75 -38.74 -21.44
N ASP A 683 17.04 -38.38 -21.44
CA ASP A 683 17.97 -38.75 -20.37
C ASP A 683 17.52 -38.17 -19.01
N LEU A 684 17.02 -36.93 -18.98
CA LEU A 684 16.52 -36.32 -17.75
C LEU A 684 15.28 -37.05 -17.23
N ARG A 685 14.30 -37.37 -18.10
CA ARG A 685 13.10 -38.12 -17.70
C ARG A 685 13.47 -39.44 -17.03
N ARG A 686 14.28 -40.26 -17.71
CA ARG A 686 14.76 -41.54 -17.16
C ARG A 686 15.51 -41.38 -15.84
N ARG A 687 16.24 -40.28 -15.64
CA ARG A 687 16.98 -40.02 -14.40
C ARG A 687 16.10 -39.51 -13.27
N LEU A 688 14.96 -38.88 -13.55
CA LEU A 688 14.04 -38.40 -12.53
C LEU A 688 13.11 -39.50 -12.00
N ASP A 689 12.97 -40.60 -12.74
CA ASP A 689 12.23 -41.77 -12.30
C ASP A 689 12.89 -42.38 -11.06
N GLY A 690 12.19 -42.32 -9.93
CA GLY A 690 12.66 -42.84 -8.63
C GLY A 690 13.52 -41.88 -7.80
N LEU A 691 13.75 -40.63 -8.24
CA LEU A 691 14.47 -39.62 -7.43
C LEU A 691 13.53 -38.64 -6.74
N ASP A 692 13.78 -38.42 -5.43
CA ASP A 692 13.05 -37.46 -4.59
C ASP A 692 13.98 -36.44 -3.89
N GLY A 693 13.36 -35.40 -3.34
CA GLY A 693 14.04 -34.46 -2.42
C GLY A 693 15.20 -33.66 -3.03
N ILE A 694 16.38 -33.78 -2.44
CA ILE A 694 17.60 -33.01 -2.82
C ILE A 694 18.23 -33.59 -4.09
N GLU A 695 18.23 -34.91 -4.25
CA GLU A 695 18.85 -35.59 -5.39
C GLU A 695 18.13 -35.25 -6.69
N ARG A 696 16.79 -35.23 -6.66
CA ARG A 696 15.95 -34.77 -7.78
C ARG A 696 16.29 -33.34 -8.20
N ARG A 697 16.40 -32.42 -7.23
CA ARG A 697 16.76 -31.02 -7.48
C ARG A 697 18.17 -30.89 -8.07
N GLY A 698 19.13 -31.66 -7.57
CA GLY A 698 20.49 -31.72 -8.10
C GLY A 698 20.54 -32.18 -9.55
N ALA A 699 19.79 -33.24 -9.90
CA ALA A 699 19.69 -33.75 -11.27
C ALA A 699 19.09 -32.70 -12.23
N ILE A 700 18.02 -32.02 -11.83
CA ILE A 700 17.41 -30.94 -12.64
C ILE A 700 18.41 -29.81 -12.90
N LEU A 701 19.11 -29.34 -11.86
CA LEU A 701 20.10 -28.25 -11.99
C LEU A 701 21.25 -28.63 -12.95
N ALA A 702 21.74 -29.87 -12.88
CA ALA A 702 22.77 -30.36 -13.79
C ALA A 702 22.29 -30.39 -15.25
N PHE A 703 21.06 -30.85 -15.50
CA PHE A 703 20.50 -30.85 -16.86
C PHE A 703 20.18 -29.45 -17.38
N LEU A 704 19.76 -28.51 -16.52
CA LEU A 704 19.60 -27.10 -16.91
C LEU A 704 20.92 -26.50 -17.42
N LEU A 705 22.05 -26.84 -16.79
CA LEU A 705 23.37 -26.42 -17.28
C LEU A 705 23.67 -27.03 -18.66
N ARG A 706 23.42 -28.35 -18.82
CA ARG A 706 23.57 -29.07 -20.09
C ARG A 706 22.72 -28.45 -21.20
N PHE A 707 21.45 -28.16 -20.96
CA PHE A 707 20.57 -27.51 -21.91
C PHE A 707 21.11 -26.13 -22.33
N LYS A 708 21.57 -25.32 -21.36
CA LYS A 708 22.20 -24.02 -21.66
C LYS A 708 23.43 -24.17 -22.56
N GLN A 709 24.29 -25.16 -22.30
CA GLN A 709 25.48 -25.41 -23.11
C GLN A 709 25.12 -25.83 -24.54
N ILE A 710 24.19 -26.78 -24.71
CA ILE A 710 23.69 -27.21 -26.03
C ILE A 710 23.12 -26.02 -26.81
N CYS A 711 22.28 -25.19 -26.16
CA CYS A 711 21.68 -24.01 -26.78
C CYS A 711 22.70 -22.92 -27.13
N ASN A 712 23.85 -22.86 -26.46
CA ASN A 712 24.93 -21.95 -26.84
C ASN A 712 25.75 -22.49 -28.02
N HIS A 713 26.23 -23.73 -27.92
CA HIS A 713 26.92 -24.43 -28.99
C HIS A 713 27.01 -25.93 -28.71
N PRO A 714 26.76 -26.84 -29.68
CA PRO A 714 26.93 -28.28 -29.51
C PRO A 714 28.29 -28.69 -28.94
N ALA A 715 29.37 -28.10 -29.47
CA ALA A 715 30.73 -28.36 -29.04
C ALA A 715 31.02 -28.01 -27.58
N GLN A 716 30.27 -27.06 -27.00
CA GLN A 716 30.40 -26.72 -25.59
C GLN A 716 29.99 -27.89 -24.69
N TRP A 717 28.90 -28.57 -25.06
CA TRP A 717 28.43 -29.75 -24.35
C TRP A 717 29.27 -31.00 -24.68
N LEU A 718 29.63 -31.17 -25.95
CA LEU A 718 30.39 -32.34 -26.41
C LEU A 718 31.88 -32.28 -26.03
N GLY A 719 32.39 -31.12 -25.65
CA GLY A 719 33.80 -30.92 -25.31
C GLY A 719 34.76 -31.05 -26.51
N THR A 720 34.25 -30.88 -27.73
CA THR A 720 35.05 -31.05 -28.95
C THR A 720 35.96 -29.85 -29.26
N GLY A 721 35.70 -28.69 -28.65
CA GLY A 721 36.47 -27.46 -28.86
C GLY A 721 36.25 -26.76 -30.21
N ASP A 722 35.52 -27.39 -31.14
CA ASP A 722 35.20 -26.85 -32.47
C ASP A 722 33.91 -26.04 -32.45
N TYR A 723 34.01 -24.71 -32.41
CA TYR A 723 32.88 -23.79 -32.34
C TYR A 723 32.48 -23.24 -33.72
N ALA A 724 32.30 -24.14 -34.69
CA ALA A 724 31.87 -23.78 -36.04
C ALA A 724 30.53 -23.00 -36.05
N PRO A 725 30.48 -21.75 -36.57
CA PRO A 725 29.31 -20.88 -36.41
C PRO A 725 27.99 -21.46 -36.93
N GLY A 726 28.01 -22.24 -38.02
CA GLY A 726 26.81 -22.86 -38.60
C GLY A 726 26.24 -24.03 -37.79
N GLU A 727 26.89 -24.44 -36.70
CA GLU A 727 26.34 -25.47 -35.81
C GLU A 727 25.49 -24.90 -34.66
N SER A 728 25.46 -23.57 -34.48
CA SER A 728 24.69 -22.90 -33.43
C SER A 728 23.82 -21.78 -33.96
N GLY A 729 22.51 -21.88 -33.71
CA GLY A 729 21.59 -20.82 -34.09
C GLY A 729 21.85 -19.50 -33.35
N LYS A 730 22.50 -19.53 -32.18
CA LYS A 730 22.92 -18.29 -31.50
C LYS A 730 24.10 -17.63 -32.20
N PHE A 731 25.06 -18.40 -32.75
CA PHE A 731 26.17 -17.84 -33.50
C PHE A 731 25.67 -17.26 -34.83
N GLU A 732 24.75 -17.95 -35.50
CA GLU A 732 24.09 -17.42 -36.71
C GLU A 732 23.32 -16.13 -36.41
N ARG A 733 22.49 -16.10 -35.37
CA ARG A 733 21.75 -14.89 -35.01
C ARG A 733 22.66 -13.75 -34.54
N LEU A 734 23.73 -14.09 -33.82
CA LEU A 734 24.74 -13.12 -33.40
C LEU A 734 25.47 -12.54 -34.61
N ARG A 735 25.74 -13.33 -35.66
CA ARG A 735 26.32 -12.86 -36.91
C ARG A 735 25.49 -11.73 -37.50
N GLU A 736 24.21 -11.97 -37.70
CA GLU A 736 23.27 -11.01 -38.31
C GLU A 736 23.28 -9.68 -37.54
N ILE A 737 23.22 -9.75 -36.21
CA ILE A 737 23.25 -8.57 -35.33
C ILE A 737 24.61 -7.86 -35.38
N ALA A 738 25.71 -8.62 -35.30
CA ALA A 738 27.05 -8.08 -35.26
C ALA A 738 27.47 -7.46 -36.61
N GLU A 739 27.05 -8.03 -37.74
CA GLU A 739 27.30 -7.48 -39.08
C GLU A 739 26.60 -6.13 -39.26
N GLU A 740 25.36 -6.00 -38.78
CA GLU A 740 24.65 -4.71 -38.76
C GLU A 740 25.39 -3.67 -37.92
N ILE A 741 25.81 -4.03 -36.69
CA ILE A 741 26.57 -3.14 -35.79
C ILE A 741 27.91 -2.74 -36.40
N ALA A 742 28.65 -3.70 -36.97
CA ALA A 742 29.93 -3.46 -37.62
C ALA A 742 29.79 -2.54 -38.83
N SER A 743 28.72 -2.69 -39.63
CA SER A 743 28.46 -1.83 -40.79
C SER A 743 28.20 -0.36 -40.41
N ARG A 744 27.64 -0.13 -39.21
CA ARG A 744 27.43 1.20 -38.62
C ARG A 744 28.66 1.73 -37.88
N GLN A 745 29.72 0.94 -37.79
CA GLN A 745 30.92 1.23 -37.01
C GLN A 745 30.64 1.44 -35.51
N ASP A 746 29.57 0.81 -35.01
CA ASP A 746 29.17 0.88 -33.61
C ASP A 746 30.00 -0.07 -32.73
N LYS A 747 29.99 0.18 -31.42
CA LYS A 747 30.67 -0.66 -30.42
C LYS A 747 29.71 -1.67 -29.80
N ALA A 748 30.14 -2.93 -29.72
CA ALA A 748 29.37 -4.00 -29.06
C ALA A 748 30.02 -4.44 -27.75
N LEU A 749 29.18 -4.80 -26.77
CA LEU A 749 29.57 -5.55 -25.57
C LEU A 749 28.78 -6.85 -25.54
N ILE A 750 29.48 -7.98 -25.47
CA ILE A 750 28.88 -9.32 -25.55
C ILE A 750 29.19 -10.08 -24.27
N PHE A 751 28.13 -10.58 -23.62
CA PHE A 751 28.21 -11.29 -22.35
C PHE A 751 27.89 -12.78 -22.56
N THR A 752 28.68 -13.64 -21.94
CA THR A 752 28.42 -15.08 -21.85
C THR A 752 28.61 -15.56 -20.42
N GLN A 753 27.77 -16.50 -19.97
CA GLN A 753 27.89 -17.11 -18.64
C GLN A 753 29.12 -18.03 -18.53
N PHE A 754 29.63 -18.52 -19.67
CA PHE A 754 30.61 -19.61 -19.72
C PHE A 754 31.96 -19.10 -20.23
N ARG A 755 33.01 -19.29 -19.43
CA ARG A 755 34.37 -18.81 -19.75
C ARG A 755 34.92 -19.48 -21.01
N GLU A 756 34.67 -20.77 -21.18
CA GLU A 756 35.14 -21.56 -22.32
C GLU A 756 34.58 -21.09 -23.68
N LEU A 757 33.50 -20.30 -23.68
CA LEU A 757 32.92 -19.69 -24.89
C LEU A 757 33.50 -18.31 -25.20
N ALA A 758 34.23 -17.68 -24.27
CA ALA A 758 34.68 -16.30 -24.42
C ALA A 758 35.67 -16.16 -25.59
N GLU A 759 36.68 -17.02 -25.66
CA GLU A 759 37.67 -17.01 -26.75
C GLU A 759 37.05 -17.38 -28.11
N PRO A 760 36.28 -18.49 -28.25
CA PRO A 760 35.60 -18.78 -29.51
C PRO A 760 34.68 -17.66 -30.01
N LEU A 761 33.95 -17.00 -29.10
CA LEU A 761 33.13 -15.84 -29.46
C LEU A 761 34.01 -14.67 -29.91
N ALA A 762 35.11 -14.40 -29.23
CA ALA A 762 36.02 -13.31 -29.59
C ALA A 762 36.65 -13.53 -30.97
N GLU A 763 37.10 -14.74 -31.28
CA GLU A 763 37.63 -15.12 -32.60
C GLU A 763 36.56 -14.96 -33.69
N PHE A 764 35.36 -15.47 -33.44
CA PHE A 764 34.22 -15.35 -34.35
C PHE A 764 33.87 -13.89 -34.65
N LEU A 765 33.79 -13.05 -33.62
CA LEU A 765 33.48 -11.63 -33.74
C LEU A 765 34.64 -10.85 -34.38
N ALA A 766 35.89 -11.23 -34.14
CA ALA A 766 37.03 -10.60 -34.76
C ALA A 766 36.97 -10.72 -36.29
N GLY A 767 36.48 -11.86 -36.81
CA GLY A 767 36.22 -12.04 -38.23
C GLY A 767 35.16 -11.09 -38.80
N ILE A 768 34.13 -10.73 -38.00
CA ILE A 768 33.05 -9.83 -38.42
C ILE A 768 33.47 -8.36 -38.32
N PHE A 769 34.10 -7.97 -37.21
CA PHE A 769 34.53 -6.60 -36.97
C PHE A 769 35.87 -6.26 -37.65
N GLY A 770 36.55 -7.24 -38.25
CA GLY A 770 37.84 -7.08 -38.91
C GLY A 770 39.01 -6.79 -37.94
N ARG A 771 38.80 -6.91 -36.63
CA ARG A 771 39.82 -6.69 -35.59
C ARG A 771 39.49 -7.47 -34.32
N ALA A 772 40.51 -7.83 -33.56
CA ALA A 772 40.33 -8.48 -32.26
C ALA A 772 39.63 -7.57 -31.25
N GLY A 773 38.70 -8.15 -30.49
CA GLY A 773 38.10 -7.53 -29.30
C GLY A 773 38.91 -7.81 -28.03
N ALA A 774 38.59 -7.12 -26.94
CA ALA A 774 39.15 -7.43 -25.63
C ALA A 774 38.29 -8.49 -24.91
N VAL A 775 38.93 -9.50 -24.32
CA VAL A 775 38.27 -10.57 -23.54
C VAL A 775 38.54 -10.35 -22.07
N LEU A 776 37.47 -10.31 -21.26
CA LEU A 776 37.56 -10.15 -19.81
C LEU A 776 36.81 -11.28 -19.10
N HIS A 777 37.50 -11.99 -18.20
CA HIS A 777 36.92 -13.04 -17.36
C HIS A 777 37.62 -13.10 -15.99
N GLY A 778 37.05 -13.79 -15.00
CA GLY A 778 37.56 -13.81 -13.61
C GLY A 778 38.99 -14.34 -13.40
N GLY A 779 39.59 -15.02 -14.39
CA GLY A 779 41.00 -15.43 -14.38
C GLY A 779 41.98 -14.47 -15.06
N VAL A 780 41.52 -13.32 -15.60
CA VAL A 780 42.43 -12.31 -16.17
C VAL A 780 43.17 -11.64 -15.01
N PRO A 781 44.51 -11.58 -15.02
CA PRO A 781 45.26 -10.85 -14.01
C PRO A 781 44.78 -9.40 -13.90
N VAL A 782 44.60 -8.93 -12.66
CA VAL A 782 44.26 -7.53 -12.35
C VAL A 782 45.53 -6.73 -12.15
#